data_AF-A0A2G5XDP1-F1
#
_entry.id   AF-A0A2G5XDP1-F1
#
_cell.length_a   1.000
_cell.length_b   1.000
_cell.length_c   1.000
_cell.angle_alpha   90.00
_cell.angle_beta   90.00
_cell.angle_gamma   90.00
#
_symmetry.space_group_name_H-M   'P 1'
#
loop_
_entity.id
_entity.type
_entity.pdbx_description
1 polymer ?
#
loop_
_entity_poly.entity_id
_entity_poly.type
_entity_poly.pdbx_seq_one_letter_code
_entity_poly.pdbx_strand_id
1 'polypeptide(L)'
;MQLEVMKVRKWNTALVLTALLLFFSIQSVSAQTTDVKYIDVPNHHWAKNEIMQLDEMKVITGNFDMQFHPETPLTKGQVAVSLSKIFGSELLDKSYGFSDITWGSDKGRFALTAVKNGWIQPSSPGYFGFDEPVTKTELWEAFNTAFKLEKDIGKVLSTSWPSSSDRATLQNIPVYTFPQIEEFLHYGDSIVSRAYFSKALHGILVKTNRIKQSKHYTLSAPVESDTYITSVPETYLGNVPFSTHPLYLRSEEAFEYKDFTQTNYGFSRDSTYTYAVGNEGAEIKLTVRDLPNKDVFVFSELTNPTETSITVEVLQKEQNIARFDLFRYDRYPLMRENTDLADADMTTYPTGVLRFIKTDGTVEERMIGQAYQSKQLSLRYDNGEQSVSRELLDERENFSYALAGKTLLSSYTLQANTGEIADHWYVDSDEQLFNSKEDIFKWMRETSQNHKKRNKWYTADGSYNKLADSTEPMPITGQNYGRTLLMLKEDRALTLYHENKGRYFENLVYNAFVNLKNFKQDKDYWETEVTSTYLKNLYDIHAPFIDTRFNEQIALFYYKIGGEFGIPSANEPLRDYADLLVSQQQKGNINRVASDAFYIADYFPINQKVTTHTSMNHALGGMNILLMSYQEFGDWRYLQTARNIQRAITYQKDKWIRDNGDIWYKISPESKFEGDDYKHLTLEDLIESYQLWQRIDPSQLPTLKQLIISKATFLSNEKLGYTTKIKKGLKKIGLYEYLPEGDEVTDAL
;
A
#
# COMPACT_ATOMS: atom_id res chain seq x y z
N MET A 1 52.67 70.55 -2.68
CA MET A 1 53.45 69.55 -3.46
C MET A 1 52.43 68.55 -4.00
N GLN A 2 51.82 68.92 -5.15
CA GLN A 2 51.82 68.18 -6.44
C GLN A 2 50.83 66.98 -6.42
N LEU A 3 49.63 67.10 -7.02
CA LEU A 3 49.27 66.99 -8.46
C LEU A 3 49.37 65.52 -8.91
N GLU A 4 48.37 64.87 -9.52
CA GLU A 4 47.61 65.18 -10.75
C GLU A 4 46.15 64.62 -10.64
N VAL A 5 45.05 65.28 -11.04
CA VAL A 5 44.57 65.70 -12.38
C VAL A 5 44.45 64.49 -13.35
N MET A 6 43.23 64.01 -13.63
CA MET A 6 42.55 64.39 -14.87
C MET A 6 41.00 64.27 -14.81
N LYS A 7 40.38 65.35 -15.29
CA LYS A 7 38.96 65.57 -15.63
C LYS A 7 38.55 64.71 -16.85
N VAL A 8 37.28 64.44 -17.16
CA VAL A 8 36.31 65.34 -17.87
C VAL A 8 34.91 64.66 -17.80
N ARG A 9 33.88 65.22 -17.13
CA ARG A 9 32.84 66.21 -17.57
C ARG A 9 31.66 65.57 -18.36
N LYS A 10 30.56 65.20 -17.67
CA LYS A 10 29.27 65.93 -17.47
C LYS A 10 28.43 66.20 -18.73
N TRP A 11 27.24 65.60 -18.82
CA TRP A 11 25.92 66.10 -19.33
C TRP A 11 24.88 65.05 -18.86
N ASN A 12 23.62 65.26 -18.48
CA ASN A 12 22.74 66.36 -18.07
C ASN A 12 21.44 65.68 -17.55
N THR A 13 20.75 66.28 -16.57
CA THR A 13 19.26 66.38 -16.38
C THR A 13 18.35 65.18 -16.75
N ALA A 14 17.31 64.74 -16.04
CA ALA A 14 16.43 65.34 -15.03
C ALA A 14 15.28 64.33 -14.74
N LEU A 15 14.67 64.47 -13.54
CA LEU A 15 13.29 64.14 -13.14
C LEU A 15 12.72 62.69 -13.13
N VAL A 16 12.30 62.31 -11.91
CA VAL A 16 10.94 61.84 -11.50
C VAL A 16 10.52 60.38 -11.76
N LEU A 17 10.53 59.58 -10.68
CA LEU A 17 9.32 59.09 -9.97
C LEU A 17 8.08 58.78 -10.85
N THR A 18 7.99 57.62 -11.50
CA THR A 18 6.76 56.79 -11.61
C THR A 18 7.01 55.54 -12.47
N ALA A 19 6.97 54.37 -11.83
CA ALA A 19 6.57 53.05 -12.38
C ALA A 19 6.84 51.98 -11.29
N LEU A 20 6.23 52.10 -10.11
CA LEU A 20 5.16 51.16 -9.75
C LEU A 20 4.29 50.76 -10.95
N LEU A 21 4.11 49.45 -11.08
CA LEU A 21 3.29 48.68 -12.03
C LEU A 21 4.07 48.07 -13.21
N LEU A 22 3.95 46.74 -13.30
CA LEU A 22 4.30 45.84 -14.41
C LEU A 22 5.68 45.17 -14.39
N PHE A 23 6.00 44.50 -13.27
CA PHE A 23 6.56 43.15 -13.35
C PHE A 23 5.81 42.24 -12.37
N PHE A 24 4.52 42.00 -12.66
CA PHE A 24 3.94 40.71 -12.30
C PHE A 24 4.68 39.68 -13.15
N SER A 25 5.77 39.13 -12.60
CA SER A 25 6.33 37.90 -13.12
C SER A 25 5.24 36.85 -13.01
N ILE A 26 4.67 36.48 -14.16
CA ILE A 26 3.84 35.30 -14.31
C ILE A 26 4.66 34.16 -13.71
N GLN A 27 4.22 33.63 -12.56
CA GLN A 27 4.80 32.43 -11.99
C GLN A 27 4.57 31.32 -13.02
N SER A 28 5.63 30.93 -13.70
CA SER A 28 5.64 29.73 -14.52
C SER A 28 5.37 28.55 -13.59
N VAL A 29 4.20 27.93 -13.75
CA VAL A 29 3.86 26.66 -13.11
C VAL A 29 4.90 25.65 -13.59
N SER A 30 5.88 25.33 -12.73
CA SER A 30 6.85 24.28 -13.02
C SER A 30 6.22 22.94 -12.67
N ALA A 31 5.87 22.15 -13.68
CA ALA A 31 5.52 20.75 -13.50
C ALA A 31 6.74 20.00 -12.91
N GLN A 32 6.49 19.16 -11.91
CA GLN A 32 7.53 18.31 -11.29
C GLN A 32 8.21 17.46 -12.37
N THR A 33 9.54 17.44 -12.38
CA THR A 33 10.32 16.65 -13.33
C THR A 33 10.16 15.16 -13.04
N THR A 34 9.46 14.44 -13.92
CA THR A 34 9.33 12.98 -13.95
C THR A 34 10.40 12.37 -14.86
N ASP A 35 10.89 11.15 -14.63
CA ASP A 35 11.84 10.52 -15.58
C ASP A 35 11.19 10.17 -16.93
N VAL A 36 12.02 10.02 -17.97
CA VAL A 36 11.58 9.77 -19.35
C VAL A 36 11.14 8.31 -19.49
N LYS A 37 9.83 8.07 -19.59
CA LYS A 37 9.27 6.75 -19.92
C LYS A 37 9.35 6.42 -21.42
N TYR A 38 9.31 7.44 -22.27
CA TYR A 38 9.17 7.30 -23.72
C TYR A 38 10.41 7.75 -24.47
N ILE A 39 10.93 6.91 -25.36
CA ILE A 39 12.18 7.16 -26.10
C ILE A 39 12.09 8.44 -26.94
N ASP A 40 10.90 8.76 -27.44
CA ASP A 40 10.59 9.91 -28.28
C ASP A 40 10.09 11.15 -27.51
N VAL A 41 10.14 11.12 -26.17
CA VAL A 41 9.83 12.27 -25.31
C VAL A 41 11.05 12.58 -24.42
N PRO A 42 12.14 13.13 -24.98
CA PRO A 42 13.38 13.34 -24.25
C PRO A 42 13.22 14.32 -23.08
N ASN A 43 14.23 14.38 -22.20
CA ASN A 43 14.21 15.22 -21.00
C ASN A 43 13.88 16.70 -21.24
N HIS A 44 14.22 17.22 -22.42
CA HIS A 44 13.99 18.61 -22.83
C HIS A 44 12.68 18.81 -23.62
N HIS A 45 11.85 17.78 -23.77
CA HIS A 45 10.60 17.88 -24.50
C HIS A 45 9.60 18.78 -23.73
N TRP A 46 9.01 19.75 -24.43
CA TRP A 46 8.19 20.83 -23.86
C TRP A 46 6.89 20.40 -23.17
N ALA A 47 6.39 19.20 -23.48
CA ALA A 47 5.22 18.58 -22.86
C ALA A 47 5.59 17.36 -21.99
N LYS A 48 6.88 17.13 -21.71
CA LYS A 48 7.35 15.90 -21.07
C LYS A 48 6.60 15.61 -19.78
N ASN A 49 6.58 16.57 -18.85
CA ASN A 49 6.05 16.36 -17.51
C ASN A 49 4.53 16.12 -17.56
N GLU A 50 3.83 16.84 -18.42
CA GLU A 50 2.39 16.70 -18.63
C GLU A 50 2.06 15.34 -19.25
N ILE A 51 2.83 14.91 -20.26
CA ILE A 51 2.69 13.58 -20.88
C ILE A 51 2.91 12.48 -19.83
N MET A 52 4.01 12.54 -19.07
CA MET A 52 4.32 11.52 -18.07
C MET A 52 3.25 11.48 -16.98
N GLN A 53 2.80 12.64 -16.50
CA GLN A 53 1.79 12.69 -15.44
C GLN A 53 0.42 12.16 -15.90
N LEU A 54 -0.01 12.48 -17.13
CA LEU A 54 -1.26 11.92 -17.65
C LEU A 54 -1.17 10.43 -18.00
N ASP A 55 0.01 9.96 -18.42
CA ASP A 55 0.28 8.53 -18.60
C ASP A 55 0.25 7.76 -17.28
N GLU A 56 0.81 8.34 -16.22
CA GLU A 56 0.76 7.81 -14.87
C GLU A 56 -0.67 7.67 -14.35
N MET A 57 -1.54 8.62 -14.69
CA MET A 57 -2.98 8.59 -14.41
C MET A 57 -3.76 7.66 -15.37
N LYS A 58 -3.07 7.01 -16.31
CA LYS A 58 -3.62 6.20 -17.40
C LYS A 58 -4.58 6.96 -18.32
N VAL A 59 -4.66 8.29 -18.24
CA VAL A 59 -5.58 9.13 -19.03
C VAL A 59 -5.22 9.05 -20.50
N ILE A 60 -3.96 9.29 -20.85
CA ILE A 60 -3.40 9.07 -22.19
C ILE A 60 -2.08 8.34 -22.08
N THR A 61 -1.91 7.24 -22.80
CA THR A 61 -0.72 6.39 -22.73
C THR A 61 -0.05 6.28 -24.09
N GLY A 62 1.25 5.99 -24.11
CA GLY A 62 1.99 5.59 -25.29
C GLY A 62 1.77 4.12 -25.65
N ASN A 63 2.51 3.65 -26.65
CA ASN A 63 2.41 2.32 -27.23
C ASN A 63 3.33 1.31 -26.50
N PHE A 64 3.15 0.02 -26.79
CA PHE A 64 3.92 -1.08 -26.20
C PHE A 64 5.42 -1.07 -26.57
N ASP A 65 5.81 -0.30 -27.59
CA ASP A 65 7.17 -0.12 -28.07
C ASP A 65 7.95 0.99 -27.34
N MET A 66 7.41 1.49 -26.21
CA MET A 66 7.98 2.60 -25.43
C MET A 66 8.07 3.93 -26.20
N GLN A 67 7.20 4.14 -27.20
CA GLN A 67 7.02 5.43 -27.87
C GLN A 67 5.67 6.08 -27.49
N PHE A 68 5.66 7.39 -27.32
CA PHE A 68 4.44 8.17 -27.07
C PHE A 68 3.82 8.74 -28.33
N HIS A 69 4.63 8.97 -29.36
CA HIS A 69 4.35 9.68 -30.60
C HIS A 69 3.79 11.09 -30.37
N PRO A 70 4.54 11.99 -29.70
CA PRO A 70 4.05 13.30 -29.26
C PRO A 70 3.51 14.17 -30.40
N GLU A 71 4.08 14.06 -31.60
CA GLU A 71 3.73 14.87 -32.76
C GLU A 71 2.68 14.24 -33.68
N THR A 72 2.23 13.02 -33.39
CA THR A 72 1.19 12.39 -34.21
C THR A 72 -0.19 13.01 -33.93
N PRO A 73 -1.07 13.06 -34.95
CA PRO A 73 -2.46 13.47 -34.78
C PRO A 73 -3.16 12.75 -33.64
N LEU A 74 -3.79 13.52 -32.76
CA LEU A 74 -4.69 13.03 -31.73
C LEU A 74 -6.02 12.64 -32.38
N THR A 75 -6.52 11.44 -32.09
CA THR A 75 -7.78 10.96 -32.67
C THR A 75 -8.99 11.27 -31.80
N LYS A 76 -10.19 11.33 -32.39
CA LYS A 76 -11.47 11.45 -31.68
C LYS A 76 -11.63 10.35 -30.61
N GLY A 77 -11.23 9.13 -30.92
CA GLY A 77 -11.21 8.00 -30.00
C GLY A 77 -10.29 8.21 -28.80
N GLN A 78 -9.10 8.81 -28.99
CA GLN A 78 -8.18 9.12 -27.89
C GLN A 78 -8.75 10.18 -26.95
N VAL A 79 -9.48 11.18 -27.46
CA VAL A 79 -10.20 12.15 -26.62
C VAL A 79 -11.32 11.47 -25.84
N ALA A 80 -12.14 10.66 -26.51
CA ALA A 80 -13.24 9.92 -25.90
C ALA A 80 -12.76 9.01 -24.76
N VAL A 81 -11.68 8.25 -24.97
CA VAL A 81 -11.05 7.40 -23.96
C VAL A 81 -10.54 8.24 -22.79
N SER A 82 -9.82 9.32 -23.07
CA SER A 82 -9.20 10.15 -22.02
C SER A 82 -10.25 10.78 -21.11
N LEU A 83 -11.31 11.37 -21.68
CA LEU A 83 -12.39 11.97 -20.89
C LEU A 83 -13.20 10.92 -20.13
N SER A 84 -13.47 9.77 -20.74
CA SER A 84 -14.14 8.66 -20.04
C SER A 84 -13.34 8.15 -18.84
N LYS A 85 -12.00 8.15 -18.92
CA LYS A 85 -11.15 7.79 -17.76
C LYS A 85 -11.17 8.84 -16.66
N ILE A 86 -11.43 10.11 -16.98
CA ILE A 86 -11.50 11.21 -16.03
C ILE A 86 -12.87 11.29 -15.34
N PHE A 87 -13.95 11.03 -16.07
CA PHE A 87 -15.33 11.25 -15.62
C PHE A 87 -16.13 9.96 -15.37
N GLY A 88 -15.56 8.80 -15.72
CA GLY A 88 -16.26 7.52 -15.73
C GLY A 88 -16.88 7.22 -17.10
N SER A 89 -17.20 5.94 -17.34
CA SER A 89 -17.90 5.48 -18.54
C SER A 89 -19.17 4.71 -18.17
N GLU A 90 -20.19 4.83 -19.02
CA GLU A 90 -21.45 4.09 -18.83
C GLU A 90 -21.35 2.66 -19.38
N LEU A 91 -22.27 1.80 -18.94
CA LEU A 91 -22.46 0.47 -19.52
C LEU A 91 -22.99 0.57 -20.96
N LEU A 92 -22.55 -0.37 -21.80
CA LEU A 92 -22.92 -0.43 -23.22
C LEU A 92 -24.42 -0.71 -23.40
N ASP A 93 -25.12 0.23 -24.02
CA ASP A 93 -26.46 0.00 -24.54
C ASP A 93 -26.35 -0.75 -25.89
N LYS A 94 -26.92 -1.96 -25.95
CA LYS A 94 -26.84 -2.84 -27.13
C LYS A 94 -27.61 -2.31 -28.34
N SER A 95 -28.43 -1.26 -28.18
CA SER A 95 -29.23 -0.67 -29.25
C SER A 95 -28.49 0.35 -30.12
N TYR A 96 -27.28 0.79 -29.72
CA TYR A 96 -26.51 1.82 -30.41
C TYR A 96 -25.12 1.30 -30.82
N GLY A 97 -24.70 1.59 -32.05
CA GLY A 97 -23.40 1.15 -32.58
C GLY A 97 -22.90 2.02 -33.72
N PHE A 98 -21.58 2.08 -33.87
CA PHE A 98 -20.91 2.80 -34.96
C PHE A 98 -20.28 1.79 -35.92
N SER A 99 -20.40 2.03 -37.21
CA SER A 99 -19.94 1.12 -38.27
C SER A 99 -18.42 0.94 -38.33
N ASP A 100 -17.65 1.91 -37.82
CA ASP A 100 -16.19 1.88 -37.72
C ASP A 100 -15.67 1.20 -36.45
N ILE A 101 -16.56 0.72 -35.57
CA ILE A 101 -16.18 0.15 -34.28
C ILE A 101 -16.81 -1.24 -34.09
N THR A 102 -15.99 -2.23 -33.73
CA THR A 102 -16.49 -3.58 -33.42
C THR A 102 -17.49 -3.53 -32.28
N TRP A 103 -18.67 -4.11 -32.51
CA TRP A 103 -19.75 -4.17 -31.53
C TRP A 103 -19.30 -4.87 -30.24
N GLY A 104 -19.68 -4.33 -29.08
CA GLY A 104 -19.32 -4.85 -27.76
C GLY A 104 -17.88 -4.56 -27.31
N SER A 105 -17.05 -3.89 -28.13
CA SER A 105 -15.69 -3.51 -27.74
C SER A 105 -15.64 -2.32 -26.79
N ASP A 106 -14.53 -2.19 -26.05
CA ASP A 106 -14.25 -1.01 -25.22
C ASP A 106 -14.27 0.29 -26.01
N LYS A 107 -13.82 0.28 -27.27
CA LYS A 107 -13.91 1.44 -28.17
C LYS A 107 -15.35 1.92 -28.32
N GLY A 108 -16.30 0.99 -28.45
CA GLY A 108 -17.72 1.29 -28.58
C GLY A 108 -18.29 1.93 -27.31
N ARG A 109 -17.86 1.44 -26.14
CA ARG A 109 -18.24 2.02 -24.84
C ARG A 109 -17.80 3.47 -24.71
N PHE A 110 -16.54 3.76 -25.03
CA PHE A 110 -15.99 5.11 -24.92
C PHE A 110 -16.59 6.08 -25.95
N ALA A 111 -16.79 5.63 -27.19
CA ALA A 111 -17.44 6.43 -28.23
C ALA A 111 -18.88 6.78 -27.83
N LEU A 112 -19.67 5.80 -27.35
CA LEU A 112 -21.03 6.04 -26.90
C LEU A 112 -21.09 7.00 -25.71
N THR A 113 -20.20 6.81 -24.72
CA THR A 113 -20.09 7.69 -23.55
C THR A 113 -19.80 9.14 -23.99
N ALA A 114 -18.85 9.32 -24.91
CA ALA A 114 -18.47 10.64 -25.39
C ALA A 114 -19.62 11.35 -26.14
N VAL A 115 -20.38 10.62 -26.97
CA VAL A 115 -21.52 11.20 -27.70
C VAL A 115 -22.67 11.56 -26.75
N LYS A 116 -23.02 10.66 -25.83
CA LYS A 116 -24.08 10.90 -24.84
C LYS A 116 -23.82 12.12 -23.96
N ASN A 117 -22.56 12.31 -23.56
CA ASN A 117 -22.15 13.45 -22.73
C ASN A 117 -21.83 14.71 -23.56
N GLY A 118 -21.99 14.65 -24.89
CA GLY A 118 -21.72 15.78 -25.79
C GLY A 118 -20.23 16.15 -25.88
N TRP A 119 -19.32 15.27 -25.46
CA TRP A 119 -17.88 15.53 -25.49
C TRP A 119 -17.31 15.53 -26.90
N ILE A 120 -17.74 14.60 -27.76
CA ILE A 120 -17.28 14.49 -29.15
C ILE A 120 -18.47 14.11 -30.03
N GLN A 121 -18.60 14.79 -31.17
CA GLN A 121 -19.63 14.49 -32.17
C GLN A 121 -19.14 13.41 -33.16
N PRO A 122 -20.00 12.45 -33.55
CA PRO A 122 -19.70 11.51 -34.62
C PRO A 122 -19.42 12.23 -35.94
N SER A 123 -18.48 11.72 -36.74
CA SER A 123 -18.17 12.30 -38.06
C SER A 123 -19.33 12.19 -39.07
N SER A 124 -20.19 11.17 -38.95
CA SER A 124 -21.47 11.13 -39.67
C SER A 124 -22.49 10.19 -38.97
N PRO A 125 -23.78 10.22 -39.32
CA PRO A 125 -24.77 9.33 -38.68
C PRO A 125 -24.37 7.84 -38.79
N GLY A 126 -24.18 7.18 -37.64
CA GLY A 126 -23.79 5.77 -37.58
C GLY A 126 -22.29 5.49 -37.82
N TYR A 127 -21.44 6.52 -37.87
CA TYR A 127 -20.00 6.40 -38.03
C TYR A 127 -19.30 7.42 -37.11
N PHE A 128 -18.54 6.93 -36.13
CA PHE A 128 -17.94 7.79 -35.11
C PHE A 128 -16.73 8.55 -35.64
N GLY A 129 -15.86 7.88 -36.40
CA GLY A 129 -14.57 8.39 -36.81
C GLY A 129 -13.51 8.16 -35.72
N PHE A 130 -13.47 6.97 -35.12
CA PHE A 130 -12.65 6.71 -33.92
C PHE A 130 -11.15 7.01 -34.11
N ASP A 131 -10.63 6.68 -35.29
CA ASP A 131 -9.23 6.89 -35.66
C ASP A 131 -9.03 8.20 -36.46
N GLU A 132 -10.08 9.01 -36.63
CA GLU A 132 -9.98 10.30 -37.32
C GLU A 132 -9.37 11.38 -36.41
N PRO A 133 -8.54 12.27 -36.97
CA PRO A 133 -7.90 13.33 -36.22
C PRO A 133 -8.92 14.35 -35.70
N VAL A 134 -8.70 14.87 -34.50
CA VAL A 134 -9.51 15.97 -33.94
C VAL A 134 -8.90 17.32 -34.28
N THR A 135 -9.75 18.30 -34.57
CA THR A 135 -9.31 19.68 -34.78
C THR A 135 -9.23 20.44 -33.46
N LYS A 136 -8.57 21.60 -33.47
CA LYS A 136 -8.52 22.50 -32.30
C LYS A 136 -9.91 22.96 -31.86
N THR A 137 -10.81 23.19 -32.81
CA THR A 137 -12.19 23.61 -32.55
C THR A 137 -12.97 22.51 -31.85
N GLU A 138 -12.93 21.29 -32.40
CA GLU A 138 -13.59 20.12 -31.81
C GLU A 138 -13.03 19.83 -30.40
N LEU A 139 -11.70 19.91 -30.20
CA LEU A 139 -11.10 19.69 -28.89
C LEU A 139 -11.50 20.77 -27.87
N TRP A 140 -11.60 22.03 -28.30
CA TRP A 140 -12.06 23.12 -27.44
C TRP A 140 -13.50 22.90 -26.98
N GLU A 141 -14.40 22.56 -27.90
CA GLU A 141 -15.79 22.25 -27.59
C GLU A 141 -15.91 21.04 -26.64
N ALA A 142 -15.07 20.02 -26.85
CA ALA A 142 -15.00 18.86 -25.98
C ALA A 142 -14.63 19.24 -24.54
N PHE A 143 -13.59 20.06 -24.36
CA PHE A 143 -13.19 20.52 -23.03
C PHE A 143 -14.22 21.45 -22.40
N ASN A 144 -14.79 22.38 -23.17
CA ASN A 144 -15.81 23.28 -22.66
C ASN A 144 -17.03 22.52 -22.14
N THR A 145 -17.47 21.51 -22.88
CA THR A 145 -18.59 20.65 -22.50
C THR A 145 -18.25 19.76 -21.31
N ALA A 146 -17.11 19.08 -21.34
CA ALA A 146 -16.74 18.12 -20.30
C ALA A 146 -16.46 18.79 -18.94
N PHE A 147 -15.81 19.95 -18.93
CA PHE A 147 -15.37 20.62 -17.71
C PHE A 147 -16.24 21.81 -17.30
N LYS A 148 -17.26 22.18 -18.09
CA LYS A 148 -18.17 23.33 -17.85
C LYS A 148 -17.39 24.62 -17.57
N LEU A 149 -16.49 24.98 -18.49
CA LEU A 149 -15.48 26.02 -18.25
C LEU A 149 -16.13 27.42 -18.16
N GLU A 150 -15.89 28.15 -17.05
CA GLU A 150 -16.31 29.55 -16.87
C GLU A 150 -15.38 30.54 -17.61
N LYS A 151 -15.83 31.80 -17.76
CA LYS A 151 -15.16 32.86 -18.55
C LYS A 151 -13.71 33.13 -18.11
N ASP A 152 -13.41 32.99 -16.81
CA ASP A 152 -12.06 33.15 -16.27
C ASP A 152 -11.14 31.95 -16.58
N ILE A 153 -11.70 30.74 -16.71
CA ILE A 153 -10.94 29.54 -17.11
C ILE A 153 -10.56 29.62 -18.59
N GLY A 154 -11.40 30.24 -19.43
CA GLY A 154 -11.06 30.53 -20.83
C GLY A 154 -9.83 31.44 -20.99
N LYS A 155 -9.63 32.39 -20.06
CA LYS A 155 -8.45 33.28 -20.01
C LYS A 155 -7.18 32.57 -19.49
N VAL A 156 -7.36 31.52 -18.69
CA VAL A 156 -6.28 30.64 -18.24
C VAL A 156 -5.88 29.67 -19.34
N LEU A 157 -6.82 29.23 -20.18
CA LEU A 157 -6.52 28.36 -21.31
C LEU A 157 -5.73 29.06 -22.42
N SER A 158 -5.99 30.35 -22.66
CA SER A 158 -5.16 31.14 -23.59
C SER A 158 -3.73 31.36 -23.10
N THR A 159 -3.47 31.20 -21.79
CA THR A 159 -2.13 31.30 -21.16
C THR A 159 -1.48 29.95 -20.84
N SER A 160 -2.25 28.86 -20.84
CA SER A 160 -1.78 27.47 -20.67
C SER A 160 -1.51 26.78 -22.01
N TRP A 161 -1.95 27.40 -23.12
CA TRP A 161 -1.57 27.07 -24.48
C TRP A 161 -0.04 27.19 -24.63
N PRO A 162 0.68 26.30 -25.36
CA PRO A 162 2.12 26.37 -25.43
C PRO A 162 2.58 27.75 -25.90
N SER A 163 3.46 28.37 -25.12
CA SER A 163 3.99 29.72 -25.36
C SER A 163 4.99 29.73 -26.52
N SER A 164 5.34 30.90 -27.03
CA SER A 164 6.42 31.09 -28.01
C SER A 164 7.78 30.56 -27.50
N SER A 165 8.00 30.51 -26.18
CA SER A 165 9.19 29.89 -25.56
C SER A 165 9.14 28.36 -25.50
N ASP A 166 7.95 27.75 -25.49
CA ASP A 166 7.81 26.27 -25.45
C ASP A 166 8.05 25.61 -26.81
N ARG A 167 7.97 26.38 -27.91
CA ARG A 167 8.00 25.87 -29.31
C ARG A 167 9.25 26.27 -30.10
N ALA A 168 10.33 26.64 -29.41
CA ALA A 168 11.61 27.02 -30.02
C ALA A 168 12.41 25.85 -30.62
N THR A 169 11.89 24.61 -30.59
CA THR A 169 12.53 23.43 -31.18
C THR A 169 12.07 23.10 -32.60
N LEU A 170 11.15 23.86 -33.20
CA LEU A 170 10.63 23.59 -34.55
C LEU A 170 11.08 24.68 -35.53
N GLN A 171 12.18 24.43 -36.25
CA GLN A 171 12.55 25.25 -37.41
C GLN A 171 11.55 25.00 -38.55
N ASN A 172 10.96 26.09 -39.06
CA ASN A 172 10.23 26.20 -40.35
C ASN A 172 8.69 26.09 -40.38
N ILE A 173 7.96 26.54 -39.34
CA ILE A 173 6.52 26.85 -39.50
C ILE A 173 6.27 28.32 -39.15
N PRO A 174 5.65 29.14 -40.03
CA PRO A 174 5.36 30.54 -39.74
C PRO A 174 4.40 30.69 -38.55
N VAL A 175 4.68 31.66 -37.69
CA VAL A 175 4.12 31.82 -36.34
C VAL A 175 2.99 32.85 -36.33
N TYR A 176 1.86 32.50 -35.71
CA TYR A 176 0.78 33.42 -35.36
C TYR A 176 0.49 33.36 -33.85
N THR A 177 0.47 34.51 -33.18
CA THR A 177 0.06 34.68 -31.77
C THR A 177 -1.37 35.24 -31.72
N PHE A 178 -2.25 34.62 -30.93
CA PHE A 178 -3.66 35.01 -30.83
C PHE A 178 -4.00 35.57 -29.45
N PRO A 179 -4.06 36.90 -29.28
CA PRO A 179 -4.49 37.52 -28.04
C PRO A 179 -5.97 37.31 -27.68
N GLN A 180 -6.82 36.83 -28.59
CA GLN A 180 -8.26 36.55 -28.35
C GLN A 180 -8.68 35.17 -28.88
N ILE A 181 -9.72 34.57 -28.26
CA ILE A 181 -10.28 33.26 -28.67
C ILE A 181 -10.80 33.30 -30.11
N GLU A 182 -11.41 34.42 -30.52
CA GLU A 182 -11.92 34.59 -31.88
C GLU A 182 -10.78 34.59 -32.93
N GLU A 183 -9.59 35.05 -32.57
CA GLU A 183 -8.41 35.10 -33.45
C GLU A 183 -7.73 33.72 -33.57
N PHE A 184 -7.75 32.94 -32.48
CA PHE A 184 -7.29 31.55 -32.41
C PHE A 184 -8.13 30.61 -33.26
N LEU A 185 -9.46 30.77 -33.23
CA LEU A 185 -10.39 30.02 -34.08
C LEU A 185 -10.30 30.45 -35.57
N HIS A 186 -9.74 31.63 -35.86
CA HIS A 186 -9.68 32.18 -37.22
C HIS A 186 -8.53 31.64 -38.08
N TYR A 187 -7.44 31.16 -37.48
CA TYR A 187 -6.30 30.57 -38.19
C TYR A 187 -6.39 29.05 -38.25
N GLY A 188 -7.23 28.58 -39.18
CA GLY A 188 -7.20 27.23 -39.75
C GLY A 188 -7.42 26.09 -38.76
N ASP A 189 -8.50 25.34 -38.97
CA ASP A 189 -8.95 24.15 -38.25
C ASP A 189 -7.89 23.02 -38.24
N SER A 190 -6.77 23.26 -37.56
CA SER A 190 -5.57 22.44 -37.61
C SER A 190 -5.72 21.25 -36.68
N ILE A 191 -5.24 20.10 -37.14
CA ILE A 191 -5.20 18.87 -36.37
C ILE A 191 -4.36 19.06 -35.11
N VAL A 192 -4.84 18.52 -33.99
CA VAL A 192 -4.16 18.56 -32.69
C VAL A 192 -3.19 17.39 -32.55
N SER A 193 -1.97 17.61 -32.04
CA SER A 193 -1.05 16.52 -31.70
C SER A 193 -1.28 15.95 -30.29
N ARG A 194 -0.76 14.75 -30.03
CA ARG A 194 -0.88 14.10 -28.71
C ARG A 194 -0.16 14.87 -27.59
N ALA A 195 1.00 15.47 -27.86
CA ALA A 195 1.70 16.33 -26.90
C ALA A 195 0.90 17.60 -26.61
N TYR A 196 0.30 18.18 -27.65
CA TYR A 196 -0.59 19.34 -27.54
C TYR A 196 -1.75 19.04 -26.59
N PHE A 197 -2.46 17.95 -26.85
CA PHE A 197 -3.56 17.51 -26.01
C PHE A 197 -3.13 17.27 -24.57
N SER A 198 -1.97 16.62 -24.37
CA SER A 198 -1.47 16.29 -23.04
C SER A 198 -1.20 17.55 -22.21
N LYS A 199 -0.56 18.57 -22.80
CA LYS A 199 -0.32 19.84 -22.09
C LYS A 199 -1.62 20.57 -21.74
N ALA A 200 -2.55 20.66 -22.70
CA ALA A 200 -3.82 21.34 -22.48
C ALA A 200 -4.70 20.65 -21.43
N LEU A 201 -4.86 19.32 -21.54
CA LEU A 201 -5.66 18.54 -20.61
C LEU A 201 -5.07 18.57 -19.19
N HIS A 202 -3.75 18.41 -19.07
CA HIS A 202 -3.07 18.51 -17.78
C HIS A 202 -3.33 19.85 -17.09
N GLY A 203 -3.18 20.97 -17.83
CA GLY A 203 -3.46 22.30 -17.30
C GLY A 203 -4.89 22.45 -16.78
N ILE A 204 -5.88 21.90 -17.51
CA ILE A 204 -7.29 21.88 -17.07
C ILE A 204 -7.45 21.06 -15.79
N LEU A 205 -6.85 19.88 -15.72
CA LEU A 205 -6.98 19.00 -14.56
C LEU A 205 -6.33 19.60 -13.31
N VAL A 206 -5.21 20.30 -13.44
CA VAL A 206 -4.62 21.07 -12.33
C VAL A 206 -5.56 22.18 -11.87
N LYS A 207 -6.11 22.98 -12.81
CA LYS A 207 -6.96 24.13 -12.49
C LYS A 207 -8.31 23.75 -11.91
N THR A 208 -8.86 22.62 -12.35
CA THR A 208 -10.10 22.04 -11.80
C THR A 208 -9.84 21.21 -10.54
N ASN A 209 -8.62 21.26 -9.98
CA ASN A 209 -8.19 20.58 -8.76
C ASN A 209 -8.34 19.03 -8.82
N ARG A 210 -8.38 18.47 -10.04
CA ARG A 210 -8.38 17.03 -10.32
C ARG A 210 -6.97 16.43 -10.32
N ILE A 211 -5.95 17.25 -10.56
CA ILE A 211 -4.55 16.95 -10.27
C ILE A 211 -4.10 17.88 -9.13
N LYS A 212 -3.93 17.33 -7.93
CA LYS A 212 -3.38 18.07 -6.78
C LYS A 212 -1.87 18.26 -7.00
N GLN A 213 -1.42 19.50 -7.15
CA GLN A 213 0.01 19.81 -7.10
C GLN A 213 0.50 19.76 -5.65
N SER A 214 1.76 19.38 -5.44
CA SER A 214 2.42 19.52 -4.13
C SER A 214 2.40 20.99 -3.71
N LYS A 215 1.60 21.32 -2.70
CA LYS A 215 1.48 22.68 -2.18
C LYS A 215 2.86 23.17 -1.74
N HIS A 216 3.36 24.21 -2.41
CA HIS A 216 4.49 24.99 -1.92
C HIS A 216 3.90 26.07 -1.02
N TYR A 217 4.16 25.97 0.28
CA TYR A 217 3.73 26.98 1.24
C TYR A 217 4.80 28.07 1.31
N THR A 218 4.53 29.22 0.69
CA THR A 218 5.30 30.44 0.94
C THR A 218 4.65 31.22 2.08
N LEU A 219 5.47 31.56 3.08
CA LEU A 219 5.08 32.33 4.26
C LEU A 219 4.33 33.62 3.88
N SER A 220 3.16 33.82 4.47
CA SER A 220 2.65 35.16 4.77
C SER A 220 2.96 35.48 6.23
N ALA A 221 3.20 36.76 6.54
CA ALA A 221 3.27 37.19 7.93
C ALA A 221 1.95 36.81 8.64
N PRO A 222 2.01 36.35 9.91
CA PRO A 222 0.80 36.09 10.67
C PRO A 222 -0.02 37.38 10.76
N VAL A 223 -1.28 37.32 10.31
CA VAL A 223 -2.26 38.38 10.51
C VAL A 223 -3.20 37.89 11.59
N GLU A 224 -3.13 38.50 12.76
CA GLU A 224 -4.08 38.27 13.83
C GLU A 224 -5.44 38.83 13.38
N SER A 225 -6.50 38.05 13.53
CA SER A 225 -7.84 38.51 13.18
C SER A 225 -8.27 39.61 14.15
N ASP A 226 -8.81 40.73 13.64
CA ASP A 226 -9.39 41.80 14.46
C ASP A 226 -10.57 41.33 15.34
N THR A 227 -11.05 40.09 15.13
CA THR A 227 -12.09 39.43 15.92
C THR A 227 -11.56 38.28 16.78
N TYR A 228 -10.24 38.15 16.96
CA TYR A 228 -9.67 37.12 17.83
C TYR A 228 -10.04 37.40 19.29
N ILE A 229 -10.90 36.54 19.83
CA ILE A 229 -11.23 36.49 21.26
C ILE A 229 -10.53 35.25 21.82
N THR A 230 -9.55 35.45 22.70
CA THR A 230 -8.97 34.35 23.49
C THR A 230 -10.02 33.82 24.46
N SER A 231 -10.67 32.73 24.06
CA SER A 231 -11.41 31.84 24.93
C SER A 231 -10.74 30.47 24.79
N VAL A 232 -9.66 30.27 25.53
CA VAL A 232 -9.11 28.91 25.69
C VAL A 232 -9.56 28.49 27.08
N PRO A 233 -10.36 27.42 27.25
CA PRO A 233 -10.42 26.75 28.56
C PRO A 233 -8.98 26.48 29.04
N GLU A 234 -8.74 26.43 30.35
CA GLU A 234 -7.41 26.09 30.85
C GLU A 234 -6.98 24.76 30.22
N THR A 235 -5.93 24.79 29.38
CA THR A 235 -5.41 23.57 28.74
C THR A 235 -4.20 23.10 29.51
N TYR A 236 -4.17 21.81 29.79
CA TYR A 236 -3.07 21.16 30.48
C TYR A 236 -2.02 20.72 29.45
N LEU A 237 -0.75 20.97 29.78
CA LEU A 237 0.40 20.55 28.98
C LEU A 237 1.26 19.61 29.80
N GLY A 238 1.40 18.36 29.35
CA GLY A 238 2.29 17.35 29.93
C GLY A 238 3.57 17.21 29.10
N ASN A 239 4.70 16.98 29.76
CA ASN A 239 5.95 16.59 29.11
C ASN A 239 6.13 15.06 29.24
N VAL A 240 6.49 14.41 28.14
CA VAL A 240 6.82 13.00 28.11
C VAL A 240 8.34 12.87 28.27
N PRO A 241 8.85 12.07 29.22
CA PRO A 241 10.28 12.00 29.52
C PRO A 241 11.07 11.18 28.47
N PHE A 242 10.94 11.55 27.19
CA PHE A 242 11.68 11.05 26.04
C PHE A 242 12.60 12.15 25.50
N SER A 243 13.91 11.88 25.41
CA SER A 243 14.93 12.93 25.23
C SER A 243 15.37 13.16 23.78
N THR A 244 15.26 12.16 22.91
CA THR A 244 15.82 12.23 21.54
C THR A 244 14.96 13.15 20.67
N HIS A 245 13.64 12.99 20.75
CA HIS A 245 12.67 13.91 20.14
C HIS A 245 11.55 14.24 21.14
N PRO A 246 11.60 15.41 21.82
CA PRO A 246 10.68 15.71 22.91
C PRO A 246 9.21 15.66 22.50
N LEU A 247 8.44 14.84 23.23
CA LEU A 247 6.99 14.71 23.07
C LEU A 247 6.27 15.45 24.20
N TYR A 248 5.16 16.08 23.86
CA TYR A 248 4.28 16.75 24.82
C TYR A 248 2.84 16.31 24.59
N LEU A 249 2.04 16.33 25.64
CA LEU A 249 0.61 16.04 25.61
C LEU A 249 -0.16 17.32 25.91
N ARG A 250 -1.21 17.60 25.15
CA ARG A 250 -2.13 18.72 25.43
C ARG A 250 -3.58 18.26 25.47
N SER A 251 -4.33 18.68 26.48
CA SER A 251 -5.78 18.43 26.59
C SER A 251 -6.47 19.54 27.39
N GLU A 252 -7.79 19.62 27.29
CA GLU A 252 -8.63 20.42 28.20
C GLU A 252 -8.74 19.77 29.59
N GLU A 253 -8.48 18.47 29.66
CA GLU A 253 -8.46 17.70 30.90
C GLU A 253 -7.04 17.56 31.48
N ALA A 254 -6.95 17.45 32.80
CA ALA A 254 -5.66 17.28 33.48
C ALA A 254 -5.04 15.91 33.20
N PHE A 255 -3.71 15.85 33.15
CA PHE A 255 -2.97 14.60 33.02
C PHE A 255 -2.44 14.11 34.37
N GLU A 256 -2.65 12.83 34.68
CA GLU A 256 -2.00 12.14 35.79
C GLU A 256 -1.10 11.03 35.23
N TYR A 257 0.22 11.11 35.48
CA TYR A 257 1.14 10.04 35.10
C TYR A 257 0.83 8.75 35.88
N LYS A 258 0.58 7.65 35.17
CA LYS A 258 0.21 6.36 35.76
C LYS A 258 1.40 5.41 35.86
N ASP A 259 2.07 5.19 34.75
CA ASP A 259 3.05 4.10 34.65
C ASP A 259 4.09 4.35 33.55
N PHE A 260 5.23 3.67 33.70
CA PHE A 260 6.24 3.51 32.66
C PHE A 260 6.67 2.05 32.61
N THR A 261 6.51 1.46 31.43
CA THR A 261 7.02 0.11 31.14
C THR A 261 8.07 0.16 30.06
N GLN A 262 9.07 -0.70 30.20
CA GLN A 262 10.12 -0.84 29.21
C GLN A 262 10.33 -2.31 28.87
N THR A 263 10.22 -2.64 27.60
CA THR A 263 10.40 -4.00 27.08
C THR A 263 11.62 -4.02 26.17
N ASN A 264 12.57 -4.90 26.45
CA ASN A 264 13.78 -5.07 25.65
C ASN A 264 13.71 -6.39 24.88
N TYR A 265 13.72 -6.30 23.55
CA TYR A 265 13.65 -7.45 22.64
C TYR A 265 15.04 -7.96 22.22
N GLY A 266 16.12 -7.38 22.75
CA GLY A 266 17.52 -7.70 22.43
C GLY A 266 18.06 -6.98 21.18
N PHE A 267 17.18 -6.62 20.25
CA PHE A 267 17.50 -5.79 19.07
C PHE A 267 16.73 -4.45 19.07
N SER A 268 15.55 -4.41 19.67
CA SER A 268 14.71 -3.22 19.77
C SER A 268 14.23 -3.03 21.20
N ARG A 269 13.71 -1.85 21.52
CA ARG A 269 13.22 -1.51 22.85
C ARG A 269 11.97 -0.64 22.77
N ASP A 270 10.91 -1.08 23.44
CA ASP A 270 9.71 -0.26 23.64
C ASP A 270 9.81 0.43 24.99
N SER A 271 9.55 1.74 24.99
CA SER A 271 9.43 2.59 26.17
C SER A 271 8.02 3.20 26.16
N THR A 272 7.18 2.75 27.08
CA THR A 272 5.75 3.06 27.10
C THR A 272 5.42 3.94 28.29
N TYR A 273 4.79 5.09 28.02
CA TYR A 273 4.34 6.04 29.02
C TYR A 273 2.81 6.08 29.03
N THR A 274 2.21 5.86 30.20
CA THR A 274 0.75 5.89 30.37
C THR A 274 0.34 7.05 31.25
N TYR A 275 -0.63 7.84 30.79
CA TYR A 275 -1.21 8.94 31.54
C TYR A 275 -2.73 8.78 31.58
N ALA A 276 -3.36 8.98 32.73
CA ALA A 276 -4.78 9.24 32.80
C ALA A 276 -5.07 10.67 32.32
N VAL A 277 -6.23 10.83 31.70
CA VAL A 277 -6.75 12.08 31.16
C VAL A 277 -8.08 12.37 31.85
N GLY A 278 -8.11 13.42 32.68
CA GLY A 278 -9.22 13.69 33.58
C GLY A 278 -9.28 12.69 34.74
N ASN A 279 -10.43 12.65 35.43
CA ASN A 279 -10.61 11.84 36.65
C ASN A 279 -11.46 10.57 36.45
N GLU A 280 -11.92 10.30 35.23
CA GLU A 280 -12.96 9.30 34.95
C GLU A 280 -12.41 8.03 34.24
N GLY A 281 -11.08 7.89 34.14
CA GLY A 281 -10.44 6.66 33.68
C GLY A 281 -10.12 6.60 32.18
N ALA A 282 -10.22 7.71 31.43
CA ALA A 282 -9.61 7.79 30.11
C ALA A 282 -8.07 7.77 30.21
N GLU A 283 -7.40 7.12 29.27
CA GLU A 283 -5.95 6.94 29.28
C GLU A 283 -5.34 7.19 27.90
N ILE A 284 -4.19 7.87 27.88
CA ILE A 284 -3.32 7.99 26.70
C ILE A 284 -2.03 7.20 26.97
N LYS A 285 -1.76 6.24 26.08
CA LYS A 285 -0.53 5.44 26.07
C LYS A 285 0.34 5.87 24.90
N LEU A 286 1.58 6.26 25.19
CA LEU A 286 2.60 6.58 24.19
C LEU A 286 3.69 5.52 24.22
N THR A 287 3.79 4.72 23.17
CA THR A 287 4.86 3.71 23.03
C THR A 287 5.90 4.20 22.04
N VAL A 288 7.13 4.38 22.54
CA VAL A 288 8.30 4.77 21.74
C VAL A 288 9.16 3.54 21.53
N ARG A 289 9.29 3.09 20.27
CA ARG A 289 10.05 1.91 19.86
C ARG A 289 11.36 2.33 19.21
N ASP A 290 12.46 2.12 19.92
CA ASP A 290 13.82 2.32 19.42
C ASP A 290 14.22 1.15 18.51
N LEU A 291 14.69 1.45 17.29
CA LEU A 291 15.19 0.45 16.34
C LEU A 291 16.73 0.40 16.28
N PRO A 292 17.34 -0.72 15.83
CA PRO A 292 18.81 -0.84 15.71
C PRO A 292 19.50 0.27 14.92
N ASN A 293 18.84 0.81 13.90
CA ASN A 293 19.38 1.88 13.06
C ASN A 293 19.19 3.27 13.68
N LYS A 294 18.67 3.37 14.91
CA LYS A 294 18.35 4.59 15.68
C LYS A 294 17.10 5.33 15.24
N ASP A 295 16.34 4.77 14.30
CA ASP A 295 15.01 5.29 13.98
C ASP A 295 14.03 4.92 15.10
N VAL A 296 12.94 5.68 15.18
CA VAL A 296 11.98 5.57 16.26
C VAL A 296 10.58 5.45 15.69
N PHE A 297 9.87 4.38 16.06
CA PHE A 297 8.42 4.34 15.91
C PHE A 297 7.77 4.97 17.14
N VAL A 298 6.78 5.82 16.92
CA VAL A 298 5.93 6.33 18.00
C VAL A 298 4.50 5.90 17.73
N PHE A 299 3.90 5.24 18.71
CA PHE A 299 2.50 4.83 18.70
C PHE A 299 1.76 5.57 19.82
N SER A 300 0.58 6.08 19.51
CA SER A 300 -0.29 6.76 20.46
C SER A 300 -1.64 6.04 20.49
N GLU A 301 -2.13 5.66 21.66
CA GLU A 301 -3.42 5.00 21.86
C GLU A 301 -4.19 5.75 22.96
N LEU A 302 -5.29 6.40 22.58
CA LEU A 302 -6.22 7.05 23.51
C LEU A 302 -7.43 6.13 23.72
N THR A 303 -7.62 5.63 24.93
CA THR A 303 -8.79 4.84 25.31
C THR A 303 -9.72 5.67 26.17
N ASN A 304 -11.01 5.70 25.82
CA ASN A 304 -12.00 6.48 26.55
C ASN A 304 -13.19 5.63 27.03
N PRO A 305 -13.18 5.13 28.27
CA PRO A 305 -14.32 4.43 28.85
C PRO A 305 -15.41 5.39 29.43
N THR A 306 -15.19 6.71 29.40
CA THR A 306 -16.04 7.72 30.06
C THR A 306 -17.30 8.07 29.26
N GLU A 307 -18.25 8.77 29.86
CA GLU A 307 -19.49 9.22 29.20
C GLU A 307 -19.32 10.47 28.33
N THR A 308 -18.13 11.06 28.30
CA THR A 308 -17.84 12.28 27.53
C THR A 308 -16.74 12.06 26.50
N SER A 309 -16.75 12.80 25.39
CA SER A 309 -15.65 12.74 24.41
C SER A 309 -14.38 13.34 25.00
N ILE A 310 -13.25 12.64 24.81
CA ILE A 310 -11.93 13.10 25.23
C ILE A 310 -11.12 13.44 23.97
N THR A 311 -10.40 14.57 24.04
CA THR A 311 -9.46 15.00 23.00
C THR A 311 -8.08 15.19 23.61
N VAL A 312 -7.07 14.58 23.00
CA VAL A 312 -5.66 14.71 23.38
C VAL A 312 -4.86 15.03 22.13
N GLU A 313 -3.98 16.01 22.21
CA GLU A 313 -2.98 16.27 21.18
C GLU A 313 -1.63 15.76 21.62
N VAL A 314 -1.00 14.97 20.75
CA VAL A 314 0.41 14.62 20.86
C VAL A 314 1.21 15.64 20.05
N LEU A 315 2.07 16.38 20.74
CA LEU A 315 2.87 17.44 20.15
C LEU A 315 4.33 17.01 20.07
N GLN A 316 4.95 17.30 18.93
CA GLN A 316 6.38 17.06 18.75
C GLN A 316 7.08 18.30 18.23
N LYS A 317 8.21 18.61 18.87
CA LYS A 317 8.96 19.84 18.64
C LYS A 317 10.27 19.54 17.93
N GLU A 318 10.40 20.05 16.72
CA GLU A 318 11.65 20.02 15.94
C GLU A 318 12.31 21.41 15.90
N GLN A 319 13.62 21.44 16.13
CA GLN A 319 14.40 22.68 16.16
C GLN A 319 15.30 22.81 14.93
N ASN A 320 15.81 24.03 14.72
CA ASN A 320 16.77 24.35 13.67
C ASN A 320 16.26 24.05 12.25
N ILE A 321 14.96 24.21 12.03
CA ILE A 321 14.32 23.97 10.73
C ILE A 321 14.51 25.19 9.83
N ALA A 322 15.16 24.99 8.67
CA ALA A 322 15.28 26.02 7.64
C ALA A 322 14.06 26.02 6.70
N ARG A 323 13.61 24.83 6.31
CA ARG A 323 12.37 24.59 5.55
C ARG A 323 11.95 23.12 5.73
N PHE A 324 10.73 22.79 5.33
CA PHE A 324 10.26 21.40 5.29
C PHE A 324 9.38 21.17 4.04
N ASP A 325 9.30 19.92 3.60
CA ASP A 325 8.44 19.46 2.51
C ASP A 325 7.52 18.35 3.02
N LEU A 326 6.23 18.37 2.62
CA LEU A 326 5.30 17.27 2.90
C LEU A 326 4.93 16.54 1.60
N PHE A 327 5.44 15.32 1.42
CA PHE A 327 5.07 14.43 0.32
C PHE A 327 3.81 13.65 0.71
N ARG A 328 2.66 14.03 0.15
CA ARG A 328 1.37 13.46 0.51
C ARG A 328 1.00 12.26 -0.34
N TYR A 329 0.41 11.23 0.28
CA TYR A 329 -0.15 10.09 -0.45
C TYR A 329 -1.39 10.47 -1.27
N ASP A 330 -2.14 11.50 -0.84
CA ASP A 330 -3.40 11.93 -1.48
C ASP A 330 -3.28 12.50 -2.90
N ARG A 331 -2.06 12.52 -3.42
CA ARG A 331 -1.77 12.75 -4.83
C ARG A 331 -2.12 11.55 -5.72
N TYR A 332 -2.20 10.34 -5.17
CA TYR A 332 -2.57 9.13 -5.90
C TYR A 332 -4.00 8.72 -5.51
N PRO A 333 -4.89 8.47 -6.49
CA PRO A 333 -6.23 8.01 -6.20
C PRO A 333 -6.17 6.61 -5.60
N LEU A 334 -6.93 6.39 -4.54
CA LEU A 334 -7.10 5.08 -3.93
C LEU A 334 -7.86 4.17 -4.89
N MET A 335 -7.27 3.05 -5.29
CA MET A 335 -7.93 2.09 -6.17
C MET A 335 -8.76 1.13 -5.33
N ARG A 336 -10.06 1.38 -5.20
CA ARG A 336 -11.03 0.46 -4.57
C ARG A 336 -11.74 -0.34 -5.65
N GLU A 337 -11.62 -1.67 -5.59
CA GLU A 337 -12.31 -2.58 -6.52
C GLU A 337 -13.78 -2.81 -6.13
N ASN A 338 -14.11 -2.72 -4.83
CA ASN A 338 -15.47 -2.89 -4.31
C ASN A 338 -15.98 -1.56 -3.74
N THR A 339 -17.21 -1.19 -4.10
CA THR A 339 -17.91 -0.01 -3.58
C THR A 339 -18.91 -0.34 -2.48
N ASP A 340 -19.13 -1.63 -2.16
CA ASP A 340 -19.92 -2.04 -1.02
C ASP A 340 -19.19 -1.69 0.28
N LEU A 341 -19.79 -0.81 1.07
CA LEU A 341 -19.22 -0.29 2.31
C LEU A 341 -19.13 -1.35 3.40
N ALA A 342 -19.89 -2.46 3.35
CA ALA A 342 -19.77 -3.52 4.34
C ALA A 342 -18.50 -4.36 4.11
N ASP A 343 -18.23 -4.70 2.84
CA ASP A 343 -17.14 -5.60 2.47
C ASP A 343 -15.84 -4.88 2.13
N ALA A 344 -15.89 -3.59 1.77
CA ALA A 344 -14.70 -2.83 1.43
C ALA A 344 -13.80 -2.59 2.65
N ASP A 345 -12.49 -2.65 2.40
CA ASP A 345 -11.50 -2.05 3.29
C ASP A 345 -11.60 -0.54 3.18
N MET A 346 -12.09 0.10 4.23
CA MET A 346 -12.30 1.55 4.26
C MET A 346 -11.05 2.33 4.62
N THR A 347 -10.01 1.67 5.13
CA THR A 347 -8.72 2.32 5.42
C THR A 347 -8.05 2.79 4.13
N THR A 348 -7.40 3.94 4.20
CA THR A 348 -6.85 4.64 3.03
C THR A 348 -5.36 4.40 2.89
N TYR A 349 -4.53 5.38 3.25
CA TYR A 349 -3.08 5.34 3.25
C TYR A 349 -2.55 6.34 4.28
N PRO A 350 -1.27 6.24 4.68
CA PRO A 350 -0.64 7.22 5.57
C PRO A 350 -0.75 8.66 5.02
N THR A 351 -0.68 9.67 5.90
CA THR A 351 -0.74 11.08 5.49
C THR A 351 0.38 11.43 4.50
N GLY A 352 1.62 11.04 4.81
CA GLY A 352 2.77 11.41 3.99
C GLY A 352 4.13 11.26 4.65
N VAL A 353 5.15 11.61 3.86
CA VAL A 353 6.53 11.76 4.32
C VAL A 353 6.80 13.25 4.51
N LEU A 354 7.05 13.65 5.75
CA LEU A 354 7.47 14.98 6.13
C LEU A 354 8.99 15.03 6.16
N ARG A 355 9.60 15.83 5.28
CA ARG A 355 11.04 16.02 5.17
C ARG A 355 11.43 17.35 5.80
N PHE A 356 12.33 17.30 6.75
CA PHE A 356 12.91 18.47 7.40
C PHE A 356 14.26 18.78 6.76
N ILE A 357 14.50 20.05 6.43
CA ILE A 357 15.83 20.55 6.07
C ILE A 357 16.31 21.45 7.20
N LYS A 358 17.33 20.99 7.92
CA LYS A 358 17.91 21.72 9.06
C LYS A 358 18.78 22.88 8.57
N THR A 359 19.08 23.82 9.47
CA THR A 359 19.86 25.02 9.13
C THR A 359 21.32 24.75 8.76
N ASP A 360 21.85 23.60 9.14
CA ASP A 360 23.17 23.12 8.73
C ASP A 360 23.15 22.33 7.40
N GLY A 361 21.96 22.16 6.80
CA GLY A 361 21.76 21.43 5.55
C GLY A 361 21.47 19.94 5.72
N THR A 362 21.47 19.40 6.95
CA THR A 362 21.08 18.01 7.20
C THR A 362 19.59 17.79 6.90
N VAL A 363 19.25 16.55 6.53
CA VAL A 363 17.90 16.16 6.13
C VAL A 363 17.43 15.02 7.01
N GLU A 364 16.30 15.24 7.67
CA GLU A 364 15.60 14.27 8.52
C GLU A 364 14.23 14.00 7.91
N GLU A 365 13.65 12.84 8.16
CA GLU A 365 12.33 12.48 7.62
C GLU A 365 11.44 11.80 8.66
N ARG A 366 10.14 12.10 8.56
CA ARG A 366 9.08 11.46 9.31
C ARG A 366 8.05 10.85 8.37
N MET A 367 7.73 9.58 8.53
CA MET A 367 6.57 8.95 7.89
C MET A 367 5.37 9.02 8.84
N ILE A 368 4.25 9.59 8.39
CA ILE A 368 3.10 9.91 9.25
C ILE A 368 1.88 9.09 8.85
N GLY A 369 1.34 8.31 9.78
CA GLY A 369 0.08 7.58 9.64
C GLY A 369 -1.17 8.46 9.81
N GLN A 370 -2.36 7.87 9.63
CA GLN A 370 -3.63 8.53 9.96
C GLN A 370 -3.96 8.32 11.45
N ALA A 371 -5.05 8.95 11.92
CA ALA A 371 -5.73 8.55 13.14
C ALA A 371 -6.85 7.55 12.83
N TYR A 372 -6.98 6.53 13.67
CA TYR A 372 -7.99 5.47 13.54
C TYR A 372 -8.87 5.47 14.78
N GLN A 373 -10.14 5.85 14.62
CA GLN A 373 -11.14 5.75 15.69
C GLN A 373 -11.84 4.42 15.58
N SER A 374 -11.91 3.69 16.68
CA SER A 374 -12.38 2.31 16.69
C SER A 374 -13.07 1.92 17.98
N LYS A 375 -13.77 0.80 17.96
CA LYS A 375 -14.35 0.18 19.14
C LYS A 375 -13.91 -1.27 19.25
N GLN A 376 -13.44 -1.68 20.43
CA GLN A 376 -13.11 -3.07 20.65
C GLN A 376 -14.39 -3.92 20.68
N LEU A 377 -14.40 -4.98 19.87
CA LEU A 377 -15.43 -5.98 19.86
C LEU A 377 -14.93 -7.24 20.56
N SER A 378 -15.83 -7.89 21.30
CA SER A 378 -15.53 -9.17 21.89
C SER A 378 -16.74 -10.09 21.92
N LEU A 379 -16.51 -11.35 21.58
CA LEU A 379 -17.48 -12.44 21.68
C LEU A 379 -16.90 -13.54 22.56
N ARG A 380 -17.59 -13.86 23.66
CA ARG A 380 -17.21 -14.93 24.59
C ARG A 380 -18.10 -16.15 24.37
N TYR A 381 -17.51 -17.34 24.34
CA TYR A 381 -18.19 -18.62 24.16
C TYR A 381 -18.38 -19.33 25.51
N ASP A 382 -19.28 -20.32 25.54
CA ASP A 382 -19.67 -21.05 26.76
C ASP A 382 -18.50 -21.80 27.44
N ASN A 383 -17.48 -22.16 26.66
CA ASN A 383 -16.26 -22.81 27.14
C ASN A 383 -15.20 -21.83 27.67
N GLY A 384 -15.53 -20.53 27.77
CA GLY A 384 -14.64 -19.48 28.26
C GLY A 384 -13.74 -18.86 27.19
N GLU A 385 -13.70 -19.43 25.98
CA GLU A 385 -12.97 -18.90 24.83
C GLU A 385 -13.50 -17.53 24.41
N GLN A 386 -12.66 -16.75 23.76
CA GLN A 386 -12.96 -15.35 23.45
C GLN A 386 -12.35 -14.96 22.11
N SER A 387 -13.21 -14.49 21.21
CA SER A 387 -12.83 -13.84 19.96
C SER A 387 -12.82 -12.32 20.14
N VAL A 388 -11.81 -11.65 19.58
CA VAL A 388 -11.62 -10.20 19.70
C VAL A 388 -11.27 -9.55 18.36
N SER A 389 -11.83 -8.38 18.11
CA SER A 389 -11.52 -7.55 16.93
C SER A 389 -11.75 -6.06 17.24
N ARG A 390 -11.51 -5.18 16.26
CA ARG A 390 -11.84 -3.74 16.33
C ARG A 390 -12.81 -3.38 15.21
N GLU A 391 -13.91 -2.72 15.54
CA GLU A 391 -14.74 -2.03 14.56
C GLU A 391 -14.10 -0.68 14.23
N LEU A 392 -13.83 -0.41 12.94
CA LEU A 392 -13.39 0.92 12.50
C LEU A 392 -14.62 1.84 12.41
N LEU A 393 -14.58 2.94 13.15
CA LEU A 393 -15.63 3.96 13.17
C LEU A 393 -15.26 5.13 12.25
N ASP A 394 -13.99 5.54 12.26
CA ASP A 394 -13.50 6.62 11.40
C ASP A 394 -11.99 6.53 11.17
N GLU A 395 -11.53 7.10 10.05
CA GLU A 395 -10.11 7.33 9.74
C GLU A 395 -9.93 8.79 9.35
N ARG A 396 -9.04 9.52 10.05
CA ARG A 396 -8.86 10.96 9.85
C ARG A 396 -7.40 11.35 9.70
N GLU A 397 -7.14 12.33 8.84
CA GLU A 397 -5.89 13.06 8.85
C GLU A 397 -5.87 13.98 10.07
N ASN A 398 -5.04 13.64 11.05
CA ASN A 398 -4.93 14.34 12.32
C ASN A 398 -3.65 15.17 12.46
N PHE A 399 -2.83 15.22 11.41
CA PHE A 399 -1.57 15.97 11.40
C PHE A 399 -1.82 17.46 11.12
N SER A 400 -1.39 18.30 12.05
CA SER A 400 -1.30 19.75 11.91
C SER A 400 0.11 20.22 12.27
N TYR A 401 0.51 21.40 11.81
CA TYR A 401 1.83 21.95 12.13
C TYR A 401 1.82 23.47 12.23
N ALA A 402 2.76 24.00 13.03
CA ALA A 402 3.04 25.43 13.13
C ALA A 402 4.55 25.67 13.11
N LEU A 403 5.01 26.63 12.30
CA LEU A 403 6.40 27.05 12.26
C LEU A 403 6.55 28.39 12.99
N ALA A 404 7.28 28.39 14.11
CA ALA A 404 7.60 29.58 14.88
C ALA A 404 9.12 29.84 14.82
N GLY A 405 9.54 30.76 13.95
CA GLY A 405 10.95 30.99 13.66
C GLY A 405 11.59 29.74 13.04
N LYS A 406 12.56 29.14 13.74
CA LYS A 406 13.25 27.90 13.34
C LYS A 406 12.73 26.64 14.06
N THR A 407 11.61 26.76 14.78
CA THR A 407 11.00 25.65 15.51
C THR A 407 9.73 25.24 14.79
N LEU A 408 9.67 23.98 14.35
CA LEU A 408 8.46 23.36 13.83
C LEU A 408 7.80 22.58 14.95
N LEU A 409 6.53 22.87 15.19
CA LEU A 409 5.68 22.14 16.10
C LEU A 409 4.70 21.31 15.27
N SER A 410 4.84 19.99 15.33
CA SER A 410 3.86 19.04 14.80
C SER A 410 2.83 18.71 15.88
N SER A 411 1.56 18.63 15.51
CA SER A 411 0.45 18.23 16.38
C SER A 411 -0.32 17.09 15.73
N TYR A 412 -0.66 16.09 16.54
CA TYR A 412 -1.45 14.92 16.18
C TYR A 412 -2.65 14.83 17.13
N THR A 413 -3.83 15.21 16.65
CA THR A 413 -5.05 15.22 17.47
C THR A 413 -5.70 13.85 17.50
N LEU A 414 -5.86 13.29 18.69
CA LEU A 414 -6.63 12.08 18.95
C LEU A 414 -7.94 12.47 19.63
N GLN A 415 -9.05 11.96 19.12
CA GLN A 415 -10.37 12.10 19.71
C GLN A 415 -10.95 10.71 19.91
N ALA A 416 -11.51 10.44 21.09
CA ALA A 416 -12.26 9.22 21.36
C ALA A 416 -13.57 9.57 22.06
N ASN A 417 -14.70 9.14 21.51
CA ASN A 417 -15.98 9.21 22.21
C ASN A 417 -16.10 8.07 23.24
N THR A 418 -17.25 8.00 23.91
CA THR A 418 -17.55 6.97 24.92
C THR A 418 -17.38 5.55 24.40
N GLY A 419 -16.49 4.79 25.04
CA GLY A 419 -16.17 3.41 24.72
C GLY A 419 -15.30 3.23 23.47
N GLU A 420 -14.73 4.30 22.93
CA GLU A 420 -13.87 4.27 21.75
C GLU A 420 -12.37 4.25 22.10
N ILE A 421 -11.58 3.84 21.12
CA ILE A 421 -10.13 3.86 21.10
C ILE A 421 -9.69 4.66 19.87
N ALA A 422 -8.74 5.57 20.03
CA ALA A 422 -8.12 6.31 18.94
C ALA A 422 -6.62 6.01 18.85
N ASP A 423 -6.18 5.44 17.73
CA ASP A 423 -4.77 5.14 17.46
C ASP A 423 -4.14 6.13 16.50
N HIS A 424 -2.86 6.43 16.69
CA HIS A 424 -2.03 7.12 15.71
C HIS A 424 -0.60 6.59 15.75
N TRP A 425 0.13 6.73 14.65
CA TRP A 425 1.53 6.33 14.57
C TRP A 425 2.34 7.18 13.59
N TYR A 426 3.66 7.26 13.84
CA TYR A 426 4.63 7.77 12.88
C TYR A 426 6.01 7.13 13.11
N VAL A 427 6.89 7.27 12.12
CA VAL A 427 8.30 6.85 12.17
C VAL A 427 9.18 8.08 12.01
N ASP A 428 10.05 8.33 12.98
CA ASP A 428 11.09 9.35 12.93
C ASP A 428 12.44 8.76 12.55
N SER A 429 13.16 9.51 11.72
CA SER A 429 14.53 9.22 11.29
C SER A 429 15.31 10.52 11.18
N ASP A 430 16.47 10.55 11.82
CA ASP A 430 17.44 11.65 11.67
C ASP A 430 18.17 11.59 10.30
N GLU A 431 17.82 10.61 9.46
CA GLU A 431 18.26 10.44 8.09
C GLU A 431 17.06 10.36 7.12
N GLN A 432 17.34 10.28 5.81
CA GLN A 432 16.29 10.03 4.83
C GLN A 432 15.75 8.60 4.95
N LEU A 433 14.43 8.46 5.05
CA LEU A 433 13.70 7.19 5.08
C LEU A 433 13.72 6.47 3.72
N PHE A 434 13.82 7.24 2.63
CA PHE A 434 13.87 6.72 1.26
C PHE A 434 15.11 7.24 0.52
N ASN A 435 15.72 6.38 -0.30
CA ASN A 435 16.93 6.69 -1.06
C ASN A 435 16.74 7.84 -2.06
N SER A 436 15.50 8.03 -2.56
CA SER A 436 15.18 9.06 -3.52
C SER A 436 13.72 9.51 -3.42
N LYS A 437 13.44 10.68 -3.98
CA LYS A 437 12.06 11.18 -4.17
C LYS A 437 11.23 10.25 -5.07
N GLU A 438 11.87 9.59 -6.02
CA GLU A 438 11.22 8.62 -6.90
C GLU A 438 10.76 7.38 -6.12
N ASP A 439 11.57 6.89 -5.18
CA ASP A 439 11.22 5.74 -4.33
C ASP A 439 10.04 6.05 -3.41
N ILE A 440 9.99 7.26 -2.85
CA ILE A 440 8.81 7.74 -2.09
C ILE A 440 7.55 7.61 -2.97
N PHE A 441 7.61 8.09 -4.21
CA PHE A 441 6.45 8.12 -5.11
C PHE A 441 6.07 6.75 -5.64
N LYS A 442 7.05 5.87 -5.91
CA LYS A 442 6.82 4.47 -6.24
C LYS A 442 6.09 3.76 -5.10
N TRP A 443 6.58 3.93 -3.86
CA TRP A 443 5.95 3.33 -2.69
C TRP A 443 4.53 3.86 -2.44
N MET A 444 4.32 5.17 -2.55
CA MET A 444 3.00 5.78 -2.42
C MET A 444 2.01 5.23 -3.44
N ARG A 445 2.42 5.13 -4.71
CA ARG A 445 1.61 4.57 -5.78
C ARG A 445 1.30 3.10 -5.53
N GLU A 446 2.31 2.31 -5.17
CA GLU A 446 2.15 0.88 -4.90
C GLU A 446 1.19 0.66 -3.73
N THR A 447 1.30 1.45 -2.66
CA THR A 447 0.39 1.41 -1.51
C THR A 447 -1.04 1.71 -1.93
N SER A 448 -1.25 2.73 -2.77
CA SER A 448 -2.58 3.11 -3.26
C SER A 448 -3.21 2.04 -4.14
N GLN A 449 -2.41 1.37 -4.97
CA GLN A 449 -2.84 0.30 -5.88
C GLN A 449 -3.10 -1.02 -5.16
N ASN A 450 -2.33 -1.32 -4.11
CA ASN A 450 -2.38 -2.59 -3.38
C ASN A 450 -2.89 -2.41 -1.95
N HIS A 451 -3.79 -1.45 -1.73
CA HIS A 451 -4.18 -0.98 -0.40
C HIS A 451 -4.65 -2.10 0.54
N LYS A 452 -5.29 -3.17 0.05
CA LYS A 452 -5.70 -4.34 0.88
C LYS A 452 -4.52 -5.21 1.34
N LYS A 453 -3.42 -5.22 0.58
CA LYS A 453 -2.22 -6.03 0.84
C LYS A 453 -1.12 -5.22 1.53
N ARG A 454 -1.41 -4.06 2.12
CA ARG A 454 -0.44 -3.16 2.76
C ARG A 454 -0.92 -2.73 4.13
N ASN A 455 -0.05 -2.81 5.12
CA ASN A 455 -0.35 -2.34 6.47
C ASN A 455 -0.35 -0.81 6.50
N LYS A 456 -1.35 -0.24 7.19
CA LYS A 456 -1.57 1.21 7.31
C LYS A 456 -1.95 1.61 8.72
N TRP A 457 -2.75 0.80 9.40
CA TRP A 457 -3.13 0.98 10.80
C TRP A 457 -2.16 0.21 11.68
N TYR A 458 -1.05 0.85 12.03
CA TYR A 458 -0.06 0.27 12.94
C TYR A 458 -0.38 0.68 14.38
N THR A 459 -0.23 -0.30 15.28
CA THR A 459 -0.19 -0.09 16.73
C THR A 459 1.09 -0.73 17.28
N ALA A 460 1.42 -0.45 18.54
CA ALA A 460 2.57 -1.07 19.20
C ALA A 460 2.47 -2.61 19.29
N ASP A 461 1.26 -3.17 19.25
CA ASP A 461 1.00 -4.60 19.45
C ASP A 461 0.66 -5.34 18.14
N GLY A 462 0.76 -4.68 16.99
CA GLY A 462 0.50 -5.25 15.67
C GLY A 462 -0.39 -4.38 14.78
N SER A 463 -0.28 -4.59 13.47
CA SER A 463 -1.13 -3.88 12.51
C SER A 463 -2.52 -4.48 12.43
N TYR A 464 -3.54 -3.62 12.36
CA TYR A 464 -4.92 -4.01 12.11
C TYR A 464 -5.23 -4.02 10.61
N ASN A 465 -5.87 -5.09 10.15
CA ASN A 465 -6.26 -5.30 8.77
C ASN A 465 -7.75 -5.65 8.68
N LYS A 466 -8.38 -5.29 7.56
CA LYS A 466 -9.77 -5.67 7.27
C LYS A 466 -9.89 -7.20 7.32
N LEU A 467 -10.77 -7.70 8.18
CA LEU A 467 -11.06 -9.12 8.31
C LEU A 467 -12.06 -9.55 7.23
N ALA A 468 -12.05 -10.85 6.92
CA ALA A 468 -13.06 -11.45 6.05
C ALA A 468 -14.45 -11.38 6.71
N ASP A 469 -15.49 -11.30 5.90
CA ASP A 469 -16.90 -11.40 6.31
C ASP A 469 -17.22 -12.70 7.07
N SER A 470 -16.44 -13.76 6.82
CA SER A 470 -16.46 -15.05 7.50
C SER A 470 -15.73 -15.07 8.86
N THR A 471 -15.71 -13.94 9.57
CA THR A 471 -15.14 -13.83 10.92
C THR A 471 -16.18 -13.34 11.92
N GLU A 472 -16.05 -13.72 13.19
CA GLU A 472 -16.86 -13.17 14.28
C GLU A 472 -15.99 -12.76 15.48
N PRO A 473 -16.33 -11.70 16.25
CA PRO A 473 -17.53 -10.87 16.10
C PRO A 473 -17.49 -10.01 14.83
N MET A 474 -18.62 -9.92 14.12
CA MET A 474 -18.80 -9.06 12.95
C MET A 474 -19.72 -7.90 13.31
N PRO A 475 -19.28 -6.63 13.24
CA PRO A 475 -20.16 -5.49 13.45
C PRO A 475 -21.19 -5.37 12.32
N ILE A 476 -22.33 -4.75 12.61
CA ILE A 476 -23.40 -4.52 11.63
C ILE A 476 -22.92 -3.67 10.45
N THR A 477 -21.94 -2.78 10.68
CA THR A 477 -21.30 -1.94 9.66
C THR A 477 -20.44 -2.73 8.68
N GLY A 478 -20.09 -3.99 9.01
CA GLY A 478 -19.13 -4.80 8.28
C GLY A 478 -17.67 -4.36 8.49
N GLN A 479 -17.39 -3.22 9.13
CA GLN A 479 -16.05 -2.64 9.28
C GLN A 479 -15.21 -3.31 10.37
N ASN A 480 -15.01 -4.62 10.23
CA ASN A 480 -14.26 -5.46 11.15
C ASN A 480 -12.76 -5.50 10.82
N TYR A 481 -11.93 -5.21 11.82
CA TYR A 481 -10.48 -5.20 11.69
C TYR A 481 -9.83 -6.04 12.79
N GLY A 482 -8.76 -6.76 12.46
CA GLY A 482 -8.01 -7.59 13.42
C GLY A 482 -6.58 -7.80 12.96
N ARG A 483 -5.76 -8.42 13.79
CA ARG A 483 -4.35 -8.66 13.46
C ARG A 483 -4.25 -9.96 12.67
N THR A 484 -4.02 -9.83 11.37
CA THR A 484 -3.77 -10.98 10.50
C THR A 484 -2.30 -11.37 10.59
N LEU A 485 -2.01 -12.54 11.16
CA LEU A 485 -0.64 -13.02 11.42
C LEU A 485 0.30 -12.97 10.20
N LEU A 486 -0.19 -13.33 9.01
CA LEU A 486 0.61 -13.27 7.78
C LEU A 486 0.88 -11.83 7.29
N MET A 487 0.07 -10.86 7.69
CA MET A 487 0.32 -9.45 7.37
C MET A 487 1.36 -8.84 8.30
N LEU A 488 1.53 -9.36 9.53
CA LEU A 488 2.50 -8.84 10.49
C LEU A 488 3.96 -9.02 10.04
N LYS A 489 4.27 -9.99 9.18
CA LYS A 489 5.65 -10.30 8.72
C LYS A 489 6.18 -9.37 7.61
N GLU A 490 5.34 -8.47 7.08
CA GLU A 490 5.76 -7.42 6.14
C GLU A 490 6.52 -7.91 4.88
N ASP A 491 6.10 -9.02 4.26
CA ASP A 491 6.79 -9.66 3.12
C ASP A 491 7.19 -8.68 2.00
N ARG A 492 6.28 -7.77 1.66
CA ARG A 492 6.55 -6.81 0.59
C ARG A 492 7.60 -5.79 1.01
N ALA A 493 7.58 -5.31 2.25
CA ALA A 493 8.61 -4.40 2.74
C ALA A 493 9.98 -5.11 2.74
N LEU A 494 10.04 -6.37 3.19
CA LEU A 494 11.26 -7.17 3.11
C LEU A 494 11.78 -7.29 1.67
N THR A 495 10.89 -7.59 0.72
CA THR A 495 11.25 -7.67 -0.70
C THR A 495 11.87 -6.35 -1.19
N LEU A 496 11.22 -5.22 -0.90
CA LEU A 496 11.71 -3.89 -1.29
C LEU A 496 13.03 -3.53 -0.61
N TYR A 497 13.21 -3.91 0.66
CA TYR A 497 14.48 -3.75 1.36
C TYR A 497 15.61 -4.56 0.69
N HIS A 498 15.34 -5.79 0.26
CA HIS A 498 16.33 -6.57 -0.48
C HIS A 498 16.65 -5.98 -1.86
N GLU A 499 15.66 -5.34 -2.51
CA GLU A 499 15.83 -4.70 -3.82
C GLU A 499 16.66 -3.41 -3.76
N ASN A 500 16.42 -2.53 -2.77
CA ASN A 500 17.01 -1.18 -2.75
C ASN A 500 17.62 -0.74 -1.42
N LYS A 501 17.54 -1.54 -0.36
CA LYS A 501 18.06 -1.23 0.98
C LYS A 501 17.48 0.07 1.59
N GLY A 502 16.24 0.43 1.24
CA GLY A 502 15.56 1.60 1.77
C GLY A 502 15.29 1.50 3.27
N ARG A 503 15.65 2.56 4.00
CA ARG A 503 15.60 2.64 5.48
C ARG A 503 14.19 2.46 6.05
N TYR A 504 13.17 3.03 5.39
CA TYR A 504 11.77 2.82 5.80
C TYR A 504 11.35 1.34 5.78
N PHE A 505 11.80 0.59 4.77
CA PHE A 505 11.46 -0.83 4.66
C PHE A 505 12.20 -1.66 5.71
N GLU A 506 13.44 -1.30 6.02
CA GLU A 506 14.17 -1.86 7.16
C GLU A 506 13.41 -1.67 8.47
N ASN A 507 12.89 -0.45 8.71
CA ASN A 507 12.10 -0.11 9.88
C ASN A 507 10.84 -0.98 10.01
N LEU A 508 10.13 -1.21 8.90
CA LEU A 508 8.95 -2.08 8.87
C LEU A 508 9.30 -3.54 9.20
N VAL A 509 10.44 -4.04 8.72
CA VAL A 509 10.85 -5.42 9.02
C VAL A 509 11.26 -5.59 10.49
N TYR A 510 11.97 -4.61 11.09
CA TYR A 510 12.21 -4.64 12.54
C TYR A 510 10.92 -4.57 13.34
N ASN A 511 9.99 -3.70 12.92
CA ASN A 511 8.67 -3.58 13.53
C ASN A 511 7.87 -4.90 13.46
N ALA A 512 7.98 -5.63 12.35
CA ALA A 512 7.38 -6.96 12.19
C ALA A 512 7.88 -7.96 13.25
N PHE A 513 9.20 -8.03 13.49
CA PHE A 513 9.76 -8.91 14.52
C PHE A 513 9.28 -8.56 15.92
N VAL A 514 9.18 -7.27 16.26
CA VAL A 514 8.65 -6.86 17.56
C VAL A 514 7.16 -7.20 17.68
N ASN A 515 6.35 -6.88 16.68
CA ASN A 515 4.92 -7.17 16.69
C ASN A 515 4.65 -8.68 16.80
N LEU A 516 5.39 -9.52 16.08
CA LEU A 516 5.27 -10.97 16.17
C LEU A 516 5.66 -11.48 17.57
N LYS A 517 6.66 -10.88 18.23
CA LYS A 517 7.02 -11.21 19.61
C LYS A 517 5.93 -10.78 20.61
N ASN A 518 5.41 -9.57 20.48
CA ASN A 518 4.32 -9.04 21.33
C ASN A 518 3.06 -9.88 21.19
N PHE A 519 2.73 -10.27 19.96
CA PHE A 519 1.58 -11.10 19.68
C PHE A 519 1.73 -12.53 20.24
N LYS A 520 2.92 -13.15 20.13
CA LYS A 520 3.22 -14.49 20.70
C LYS A 520 3.25 -14.50 22.22
N GLN A 521 3.62 -13.36 22.85
CA GLN A 521 3.83 -13.26 24.30
C GLN A 521 4.82 -14.34 24.79
N ASP A 522 4.46 -15.06 25.86
CA ASP A 522 5.24 -16.14 26.47
C ASP A 522 4.89 -17.54 25.91
N LYS A 523 4.04 -17.63 24.88
CA LYS A 523 3.67 -18.90 24.25
C LYS A 523 4.77 -19.36 23.30
N ASP A 524 4.74 -20.64 22.91
CA ASP A 524 5.67 -21.22 21.93
C ASP A 524 5.20 -21.00 20.47
N TYR A 525 3.95 -20.58 20.27
CA TYR A 525 3.31 -20.45 18.96
C TYR A 525 2.36 -19.26 18.88
N TRP A 526 1.99 -18.89 17.66
CA TRP A 526 1.08 -17.78 17.37
C TRP A 526 -0.36 -18.30 17.23
N GLU A 527 -1.27 -17.76 18.02
CA GLU A 527 -2.69 -18.13 18.02
C GLU A 527 -3.53 -17.12 17.22
N THR A 528 -4.46 -17.59 16.41
CA THR A 528 -5.45 -16.73 15.76
C THR A 528 -6.46 -16.21 16.78
N GLU A 529 -6.60 -14.90 16.91
CA GLU A 529 -7.46 -14.23 17.93
C GLU A 529 -8.92 -14.02 17.51
N VAL A 530 -9.24 -14.32 16.26
CA VAL A 530 -10.59 -14.19 15.68
C VAL A 530 -11.17 -15.54 15.27
N THR A 531 -12.45 -15.75 15.53
CA THR A 531 -13.14 -16.98 15.13
C THR A 531 -13.50 -16.92 13.66
N SER A 532 -13.12 -17.96 12.91
CA SER A 532 -13.61 -18.19 11.55
C SER A 532 -14.99 -18.85 11.59
N THR A 533 -16.00 -18.22 10.99
CA THR A 533 -17.35 -18.81 10.91
C THR A 533 -17.36 -20.08 10.06
N TYR A 534 -16.45 -20.21 9.09
CA TYR A 534 -16.23 -21.43 8.33
C TYR A 534 -15.78 -22.60 9.23
N LEU A 535 -14.74 -22.40 10.04
CA LEU A 535 -14.23 -23.45 10.94
C LEU A 535 -15.21 -23.77 12.06
N LYS A 536 -15.89 -22.76 12.59
CA LYS A 536 -16.97 -22.93 13.56
C LYS A 536 -18.11 -23.78 12.99
N ASN A 537 -18.58 -23.50 11.78
CA ASN A 537 -19.68 -24.27 11.19
C ASN A 537 -19.30 -25.72 10.88
N LEU A 538 -18.03 -25.99 10.55
CA LEU A 538 -17.55 -27.33 10.21
C LEU A 538 -17.19 -28.17 11.44
N TYR A 539 -16.57 -27.56 12.44
CA TYR A 539 -15.89 -28.27 13.53
C TYR A 539 -16.23 -27.72 14.92
N ASP A 540 -17.10 -26.71 14.99
CA ASP A 540 -17.40 -25.95 16.21
C ASP A 540 -16.17 -25.27 16.81
N ILE A 541 -15.12 -24.96 16.03
CA ILE A 541 -13.89 -24.35 16.57
C ILE A 541 -14.04 -22.84 16.77
N HIS A 542 -13.59 -22.35 17.93
CA HIS A 542 -13.54 -20.93 18.27
C HIS A 542 -12.12 -20.43 18.49
N ALA A 543 -11.93 -19.10 18.46
CA ALA A 543 -10.67 -18.47 18.86
C ALA A 543 -10.46 -18.52 20.39
N PRO A 544 -9.23 -18.71 20.87
CA PRO A 544 -8.01 -18.85 20.07
C PRO A 544 -7.81 -20.27 19.50
N PHE A 545 -7.22 -20.36 18.31
CA PHE A 545 -6.75 -21.61 17.71
C PHE A 545 -5.44 -21.40 16.94
N ILE A 546 -4.70 -22.47 16.68
CA ILE A 546 -3.46 -22.42 15.90
C ILE A 546 -3.77 -22.76 14.45
N ASP A 547 -3.44 -21.87 13.54
CA ASP A 547 -3.35 -22.17 12.10
C ASP A 547 -1.92 -22.60 11.77
N THR A 548 -1.79 -23.82 11.24
CA THR A 548 -0.48 -24.39 10.90
C THR A 548 0.23 -23.62 9.78
N ARG A 549 -0.49 -23.04 8.81
CA ARG A 549 0.14 -22.28 7.73
C ARG A 549 0.67 -20.95 8.22
N PHE A 550 -0.03 -20.30 9.16
CA PHE A 550 0.44 -19.05 9.76
C PHE A 550 1.74 -19.28 10.56
N ASN A 551 1.75 -20.31 11.41
CA ASN A 551 2.91 -20.63 12.24
C ASN A 551 4.10 -21.11 11.39
N GLU A 552 3.85 -21.89 10.34
CA GLU A 552 4.90 -22.28 9.38
C GLU A 552 5.57 -21.06 8.76
N GLN A 553 4.78 -20.14 8.20
CA GLN A 553 5.30 -18.97 7.50
C GLN A 553 6.06 -18.03 8.45
N ILE A 554 5.58 -17.86 9.68
CA ILE A 554 6.27 -17.06 10.69
C ILE A 554 7.58 -17.74 11.13
N ALA A 555 7.56 -19.05 11.40
CA ALA A 555 8.77 -19.79 11.75
C ALA A 555 9.83 -19.71 10.64
N LEU A 556 9.43 -19.82 9.38
CA LEU A 556 10.32 -19.64 8.24
C LEU A 556 10.84 -18.21 8.10
N PHE A 557 10.01 -17.20 8.38
CA PHE A 557 10.42 -15.80 8.38
C PHE A 557 11.53 -15.57 9.42
N TYR A 558 11.34 -15.99 10.67
CA TYR A 558 12.39 -15.92 11.70
C TYR A 558 13.65 -16.68 11.28
N TYR A 559 13.52 -17.94 10.84
CA TYR A 559 14.66 -18.77 10.51
C TYR A 559 15.48 -18.24 9.32
N LYS A 560 14.81 -17.74 8.27
CA LYS A 560 15.47 -17.29 7.04
C LYS A 560 16.00 -15.85 7.15
N ILE A 561 15.29 -14.98 7.88
CA ILE A 561 15.53 -13.53 7.87
C ILE A 561 16.11 -13.03 9.18
N GLY A 562 15.83 -13.69 10.31
CA GLY A 562 16.27 -13.23 11.62
C GLY A 562 17.79 -13.08 11.74
N GLY A 563 18.57 -13.95 11.09
CA GLY A 563 20.02 -13.82 11.04
C GLY A 563 20.52 -12.57 10.29
N GLU A 564 19.82 -12.15 9.22
CA GLU A 564 20.15 -10.91 8.48
C GLU A 564 19.89 -9.66 9.34
N PHE A 565 18.86 -9.70 10.18
CA PHE A 565 18.44 -8.58 11.04
C PHE A 565 18.96 -8.68 12.48
N GLY A 566 19.89 -9.60 12.78
CA GLY A 566 20.47 -9.75 14.11
C GLY A 566 19.45 -10.11 15.21
N ILE A 567 18.36 -10.78 14.85
CA ILE A 567 17.29 -11.17 15.78
C ILE A 567 17.79 -12.29 16.69
N PRO A 568 17.76 -12.12 18.02
CA PRO A 568 18.17 -13.16 18.97
C PRO A 568 17.31 -14.42 18.81
N SER A 569 17.93 -15.59 18.96
CA SER A 569 17.24 -16.90 18.89
C SER A 569 16.39 -17.10 17.62
N ALA A 570 16.83 -16.57 16.47
CA ALA A 570 16.08 -16.65 15.21
C ALA A 570 15.68 -18.07 14.75
N ASN A 571 16.37 -19.10 15.24
CA ASN A 571 16.05 -20.51 14.95
C ASN A 571 15.09 -21.16 15.97
N GLU A 572 14.81 -20.52 17.12
CA GLU A 572 13.89 -21.03 18.14
C GLU A 572 12.47 -21.23 17.59
N PRO A 573 11.86 -20.28 16.84
CA PRO A 573 10.56 -20.51 16.22
C PRO A 573 10.47 -21.73 15.29
N LEU A 574 11.57 -22.09 14.60
CA LEU A 574 11.62 -23.30 13.79
C LEU A 574 11.55 -24.56 14.66
N ARG A 575 12.29 -24.57 15.78
CA ARG A 575 12.27 -25.67 16.75
C ARG A 575 10.90 -25.78 17.43
N ASP A 576 10.38 -24.69 17.97
CA ASP A 576 9.09 -24.64 18.68
C ASP A 576 7.97 -25.21 17.80
N TYR A 577 7.94 -24.77 16.54
CA TYR A 577 6.91 -25.22 15.60
C TYR A 577 7.10 -26.71 15.21
N ALA A 578 8.34 -27.17 15.03
CA ALA A 578 8.61 -28.59 14.78
C ALA A 578 8.22 -29.48 15.97
N ASP A 579 8.53 -29.07 17.20
CA ASP A 579 8.12 -29.77 18.42
C ASP A 579 6.60 -29.77 18.57
N LEU A 580 5.93 -28.66 18.23
CA LEU A 580 4.46 -28.59 18.18
C LEU A 580 3.91 -29.64 17.21
N LEU A 581 4.43 -29.74 15.98
CA LEU A 581 3.98 -30.71 14.98
C LEU A 581 4.20 -32.16 15.43
N VAL A 582 5.37 -32.49 15.99
CA VAL A 582 5.66 -33.82 16.55
C VAL A 582 4.65 -34.20 17.64
N SER A 583 4.27 -33.25 18.50
CA SER A 583 3.36 -33.51 19.62
C SER A 583 1.93 -33.90 19.18
N GLN A 584 1.52 -33.57 17.96
CA GLN A 584 0.12 -33.73 17.52
C GLN A 584 -0.34 -35.18 17.45
N GLN A 585 0.57 -36.12 17.15
CA GLN A 585 0.23 -37.54 17.14
C GLN A 585 -0.27 -38.02 18.51
N GLN A 586 0.37 -37.58 19.59
CA GLN A 586 -0.01 -37.95 20.96
C GLN A 586 -1.28 -37.23 21.42
N LYS A 587 -1.48 -36.00 20.94
CA LYS A 587 -2.68 -35.19 21.21
C LYS A 587 -3.92 -35.66 20.45
N GLY A 588 -3.76 -36.55 19.46
CA GLY A 588 -4.85 -37.05 18.63
C GLY A 588 -5.28 -36.09 17.51
N ASN A 589 -4.52 -35.04 17.26
CA ASN A 589 -4.78 -34.04 16.21
C ASN A 589 -4.24 -34.51 14.85
N ILE A 590 -4.59 -35.75 14.47
CA ILE A 590 -4.09 -36.39 13.26
C ILE A 590 -5.20 -37.12 12.50
N ASN A 591 -5.11 -37.10 11.17
CA ASN A 591 -5.93 -37.93 10.29
C ASN A 591 -5.15 -39.23 9.99
N ARG A 592 -5.53 -40.32 10.65
CA ARG A 592 -4.79 -41.58 10.62
C ARG A 592 -5.10 -42.39 9.35
N VAL A 593 -4.05 -42.79 8.64
CA VAL A 593 -4.12 -43.64 7.44
C VAL A 593 -3.75 -45.09 7.76
N ALA A 594 -2.70 -45.28 8.55
CA ALA A 594 -2.24 -46.58 9.06
C ALA A 594 -1.56 -46.44 10.43
N SER A 595 -1.01 -47.52 10.98
CA SER A 595 -0.25 -47.47 12.25
C SER A 595 0.97 -46.54 12.15
N ASP A 596 1.61 -46.48 10.98
CA ASP A 596 2.82 -45.72 10.69
C ASP A 596 2.61 -44.66 9.60
N ALA A 597 1.37 -44.29 9.31
CA ALA A 597 1.03 -43.27 8.31
C ALA A 597 -0.12 -42.39 8.81
N PHE A 598 0.10 -41.08 8.88
CA PHE A 598 -0.91 -40.12 9.28
C PHE A 598 -0.61 -38.73 8.71
N TYR A 599 -1.65 -37.91 8.61
CA TYR A 599 -1.54 -36.48 8.38
C TYR A 599 -1.74 -35.70 9.68
N ILE A 600 -1.10 -34.54 9.80
CA ILE A 600 -1.36 -33.58 10.87
C ILE A 600 -2.50 -32.66 10.40
N ALA A 601 -3.46 -32.37 11.28
CA ALA A 601 -4.60 -31.51 10.96
C ALA A 601 -4.17 -30.04 10.71
N ASP A 602 -4.96 -29.28 9.93
CA ASP A 602 -4.63 -27.90 9.56
C ASP A 602 -4.73 -26.92 10.74
N TYR A 603 -5.69 -27.15 11.63
CA TYR A 603 -6.00 -26.24 12.74
C TYR A 603 -5.96 -26.97 14.08
N PHE A 604 -5.33 -26.37 15.08
CA PHE A 604 -5.29 -26.90 16.45
C PHE A 604 -6.13 -26.02 17.37
N PRO A 605 -7.35 -26.46 17.75
CA PRO A 605 -8.08 -25.78 18.82
C PRO A 605 -7.31 -25.88 20.15
N ILE A 606 -7.42 -24.85 20.99
CA ILE A 606 -6.71 -24.80 22.27
C ILE A 606 -7.43 -25.62 23.34
N ASN A 607 -8.74 -25.42 23.53
CA ASN A 607 -9.48 -26.12 24.59
C ASN A 607 -10.38 -27.24 24.05
N GLN A 608 -10.74 -27.19 22.78
CA GLN A 608 -11.71 -28.09 22.18
C GLN A 608 -11.05 -29.38 21.70
N LYS A 609 -11.75 -30.51 21.83
CA LYS A 609 -11.25 -31.83 21.40
C LYS A 609 -11.88 -32.22 20.08
N VAL A 610 -11.40 -31.58 19.01
CA VAL A 610 -11.85 -31.85 17.64
C VAL A 610 -10.66 -31.90 16.71
N THR A 611 -10.69 -32.84 15.77
CA THR A 611 -9.68 -32.98 14.71
C THR A 611 -10.25 -32.37 13.43
N THR A 612 -9.52 -31.46 12.79
CA THR A 612 -9.94 -30.86 11.52
C THR A 612 -9.47 -31.66 10.33
N HIS A 613 -9.89 -31.23 9.13
CA HIS A 613 -9.28 -31.70 7.88
C HIS A 613 -7.78 -31.44 7.83
N THR A 614 -7.12 -32.15 6.92
CA THR A 614 -5.77 -31.81 6.45
C THR A 614 -5.82 -31.42 4.98
N SER A 615 -5.29 -30.25 4.64
CA SER A 615 -5.06 -29.85 3.25
C SER A 615 -3.68 -30.33 2.76
N MET A 616 -3.54 -30.64 1.46
CA MET A 616 -2.27 -31.14 0.92
C MET A 616 -1.12 -30.14 1.14
N ASN A 617 -1.36 -28.84 0.91
CA ASN A 617 -0.34 -27.81 1.14
C ASN A 617 0.09 -27.73 2.62
N HIS A 618 -0.83 -27.85 3.58
CA HIS A 618 -0.51 -27.90 5.01
C HIS A 618 0.28 -29.16 5.38
N ALA A 619 -0.09 -30.33 4.84
CA ALA A 619 0.65 -31.57 5.05
C ALA A 619 2.10 -31.46 4.54
N LEU A 620 2.29 -30.92 3.34
CA LEU A 620 3.61 -30.72 2.74
C LEU A 620 4.41 -29.64 3.48
N GLY A 621 3.81 -28.51 3.82
CA GLY A 621 4.44 -27.43 4.58
C GLY A 621 4.92 -27.89 5.96
N GLY A 622 4.07 -28.58 6.71
CA GLY A 622 4.44 -29.21 7.98
C GLY A 622 5.56 -30.25 7.83
N MET A 623 5.50 -31.09 6.80
CA MET A 623 6.58 -32.04 6.49
C MET A 623 7.90 -31.32 6.15
N ASN A 624 7.84 -30.23 5.39
CA ASN A 624 9.00 -29.44 5.01
C ASN A 624 9.69 -28.83 6.24
N ILE A 625 8.93 -28.26 7.17
CA ILE A 625 9.45 -27.76 8.46
C ILE A 625 10.14 -28.88 9.23
N LEU A 626 9.53 -30.05 9.33
CA LEU A 626 10.12 -31.18 10.06
C LEU A 626 11.44 -31.63 9.42
N LEU A 627 11.52 -31.68 8.09
CA LEU A 627 12.75 -32.03 7.38
C LEU A 627 13.82 -30.96 7.55
N MET A 628 13.47 -29.68 7.45
CA MET A 628 14.38 -28.56 7.71
C MET A 628 14.91 -28.61 9.15
N SER A 629 14.02 -28.84 10.12
CA SER A 629 14.37 -28.93 11.54
C SER A 629 15.25 -30.15 11.84
N TYR A 630 15.05 -31.28 11.15
CA TYR A 630 15.96 -32.42 11.23
C TYR A 630 17.35 -32.06 10.71
N GLN A 631 17.44 -31.36 9.56
CA GLN A 631 18.74 -30.93 9.02
C GLN A 631 19.46 -29.96 9.93
N GLU A 632 18.72 -29.05 10.57
CA GLU A 632 19.27 -28.02 11.46
C GLU A 632 19.66 -28.59 12.84
N PHE A 633 18.81 -29.42 13.44
CA PHE A 633 18.94 -29.83 14.84
C PHE A 633 19.33 -31.29 15.06
N GLY A 634 19.26 -32.14 14.03
CA GLY A 634 19.60 -33.56 14.11
C GLY A 634 18.64 -34.44 14.93
N ASP A 635 17.49 -33.92 15.34
CA ASP A 635 16.53 -34.68 16.14
C ASP A 635 15.72 -35.65 15.27
N TRP A 636 15.91 -36.94 15.52
CA TRP A 636 15.29 -38.02 14.75
C TRP A 636 13.76 -38.03 14.82
N ARG A 637 13.15 -37.43 15.86
CA ARG A 637 11.69 -37.34 16.01
C ARG A 637 11.08 -36.54 14.86
N TYR A 638 11.77 -35.51 14.38
CA TYR A 638 11.33 -34.69 13.24
C TYR A 638 11.34 -35.52 11.96
N LEU A 639 12.45 -36.22 11.68
CA LEU A 639 12.55 -37.09 10.52
C LEU A 639 11.51 -38.22 10.55
N GLN A 640 11.31 -38.83 11.71
CA GLN A 640 10.32 -39.90 11.86
C GLN A 640 8.92 -39.39 11.54
N THR A 641 8.52 -38.26 12.12
CA THR A 641 7.21 -37.66 11.86
C THR A 641 7.03 -37.28 10.39
N ALA A 642 8.06 -36.70 9.76
CA ALA A 642 8.04 -36.42 8.32
C ALA A 642 7.87 -37.69 7.47
N ARG A 643 8.53 -38.81 7.84
CA ARG A 643 8.33 -40.11 7.19
C ARG A 643 6.91 -40.64 7.35
N ASN A 644 6.28 -40.44 8.51
CA ASN A 644 4.90 -40.85 8.73
C ASN A 644 3.93 -40.07 7.81
N ILE A 645 4.16 -38.77 7.60
CA ILE A 645 3.39 -37.95 6.64
C ILE A 645 3.65 -38.42 5.20
N GLN A 646 4.92 -38.57 4.82
CA GLN A 646 5.30 -39.06 3.48
C GLN A 646 4.69 -40.42 3.16
N ARG A 647 4.65 -41.35 4.13
CA ARG A 647 3.99 -42.66 3.97
C ARG A 647 2.49 -42.53 3.75
N ALA A 648 1.83 -41.61 4.45
CA ALA A 648 0.41 -41.34 4.22
C ALA A 648 0.15 -40.88 2.77
N ILE A 649 0.97 -39.94 2.28
CA ILE A 649 0.94 -39.48 0.88
C ILE A 649 1.16 -40.65 -0.08
N THR A 650 2.15 -41.51 0.19
CA THR A 650 2.43 -42.66 -0.66
C THR A 650 1.29 -43.68 -0.68
N TYR A 651 0.67 -43.99 0.46
CA TYR A 651 -0.45 -44.94 0.54
C TYR A 651 -1.72 -44.45 -0.13
N GLN A 652 -1.93 -43.14 -0.18
CA GLN A 652 -3.16 -42.54 -0.70
C GLN A 652 -2.95 -41.74 -1.99
N LYS A 653 -1.78 -41.83 -2.65
CA LYS A 653 -1.45 -40.98 -3.81
C LYS A 653 -2.53 -41.00 -4.90
N ASP A 654 -3.06 -42.19 -5.20
CA ASP A 654 -4.04 -42.38 -6.28
C ASP A 654 -5.42 -41.81 -5.92
N LYS A 655 -5.66 -41.56 -4.62
CA LYS A 655 -6.86 -40.89 -4.14
C LYS A 655 -6.71 -39.37 -4.13
N TRP A 656 -5.47 -38.86 -4.00
CA TRP A 656 -5.18 -37.43 -4.04
C TRP A 656 -5.29 -36.85 -5.45
N ILE A 657 -4.98 -37.63 -6.47
CA ILE A 657 -5.06 -37.20 -7.87
C ILE A 657 -6.49 -37.35 -8.38
N ARG A 658 -7.03 -36.27 -8.93
CA ARG A 658 -8.36 -36.20 -9.57
C ARG A 658 -8.27 -36.68 -11.02
N ASP A 659 -9.43 -36.96 -11.62
CA ASP A 659 -9.52 -37.43 -13.02
C ASP A 659 -8.92 -36.43 -14.03
N ASN A 660 -8.91 -35.14 -13.72
CA ASN A 660 -8.30 -34.09 -14.53
C ASN A 660 -6.79 -33.89 -14.28
N GLY A 661 -6.18 -34.68 -13.41
CA GLY A 661 -4.76 -34.58 -13.03
C GLY A 661 -4.47 -33.55 -11.94
N ASP A 662 -5.47 -32.79 -11.50
CA ASP A 662 -5.33 -31.90 -10.35
C ASP A 662 -5.25 -32.69 -9.04
N ILE A 663 -4.84 -32.02 -7.96
CA ILE A 663 -4.79 -32.59 -6.62
C ILE A 663 -6.05 -32.16 -5.85
N TRP A 664 -6.63 -33.03 -5.02
CA TRP A 664 -7.68 -32.61 -4.08
C TRP A 664 -7.12 -31.63 -3.05
N TYR A 665 -7.89 -30.59 -2.70
CA TYR A 665 -7.48 -29.61 -1.70
C TYR A 665 -7.22 -30.26 -0.34
N LYS A 666 -8.18 -31.04 0.16
CA LYS A 666 -8.14 -31.57 1.53
C LYS A 666 -8.71 -32.98 1.68
N ILE A 667 -8.35 -33.61 2.81
CA ILE A 667 -8.94 -34.82 3.34
C ILE A 667 -9.64 -34.53 4.69
N SER A 668 -10.90 -34.93 4.83
CA SER A 668 -11.67 -34.80 6.09
C SER A 668 -11.23 -35.86 7.12
N PRO A 669 -11.59 -35.69 8.42
CA PRO A 669 -11.37 -36.72 9.44
C PRO A 669 -11.99 -38.09 9.11
N GLU A 670 -13.07 -38.10 8.32
CA GLU A 670 -13.75 -39.30 7.82
C GLU A 670 -13.08 -39.88 6.55
N SER A 671 -11.87 -39.41 6.21
CA SER A 671 -11.08 -39.83 5.05
C SER A 671 -11.72 -39.53 3.69
N LYS A 672 -12.53 -38.47 3.60
CA LYS A 672 -13.13 -38.00 2.34
C LYS A 672 -12.27 -36.91 1.70
N PHE A 673 -11.99 -37.05 0.41
CA PHE A 673 -11.19 -36.10 -0.38
C PHE A 673 -12.09 -35.09 -1.07
N GLU A 674 -11.83 -33.80 -0.90
CA GLU A 674 -12.73 -32.73 -1.35
C GLU A 674 -12.01 -31.42 -1.66
N GLY A 675 -12.68 -30.57 -2.45
CA GLY A 675 -12.28 -29.19 -2.74
C GLY A 675 -11.30 -29.06 -3.91
N ASP A 676 -11.41 -27.93 -4.61
CA ASP A 676 -10.45 -27.56 -5.64
C ASP A 676 -9.18 -27.00 -4.99
N ASP A 677 -8.03 -27.53 -5.40
CA ASP A 677 -6.74 -27.13 -4.82
C ASP A 677 -6.28 -25.77 -5.34
N TYR A 678 -5.37 -25.13 -4.60
CA TYR A 678 -4.74 -23.88 -5.01
C TYR A 678 -4.03 -24.05 -6.35
N LYS A 679 -4.00 -22.98 -7.16
CA LYS A 679 -3.38 -23.02 -8.48
C LYS A 679 -1.90 -23.42 -8.38
N HIS A 680 -1.11 -22.64 -7.65
CA HIS A 680 0.36 -22.81 -7.66
C HIS A 680 0.94 -23.29 -6.33
N LEU A 681 0.30 -22.97 -5.19
CA LEU A 681 0.83 -23.22 -3.84
C LEU A 681 1.27 -24.67 -3.61
N THR A 682 0.39 -25.64 -3.87
CA THR A 682 0.69 -27.07 -3.64
C THR A 682 1.84 -27.56 -4.51
N LEU A 683 1.98 -27.05 -5.73
CA LEU A 683 3.12 -27.40 -6.60
C LEU A 683 4.44 -26.85 -6.04
N GLU A 684 4.44 -25.65 -5.47
CA GLU A 684 5.61 -25.09 -4.79
C GLU A 684 6.03 -25.94 -3.60
N ASP A 685 5.07 -26.35 -2.75
CA ASP A 685 5.34 -27.15 -1.55
C ASP A 685 5.82 -28.57 -1.91
N LEU A 686 5.31 -29.16 -3.00
CA LEU A 686 5.78 -30.42 -3.56
C LEU A 686 7.22 -30.34 -4.05
N ILE A 687 7.56 -29.28 -4.78
CA ILE A 687 8.92 -29.05 -5.28
C ILE A 687 9.90 -28.87 -4.11
N GLU A 688 9.49 -28.14 -3.06
CA GLU A 688 10.28 -27.95 -1.84
C GLU A 688 10.47 -29.28 -1.10
N SER A 689 9.41 -30.07 -0.95
CA SER A 689 9.46 -31.44 -0.39
C SER A 689 10.44 -32.32 -1.15
N TYR A 690 10.38 -32.28 -2.49
CA TYR A 690 11.28 -33.06 -3.34
C TYR A 690 12.75 -32.67 -3.08
N GLN A 691 13.06 -31.37 -3.00
CA GLN A 691 14.43 -30.89 -2.73
C GLN A 691 14.93 -31.29 -1.33
N LEU A 692 14.07 -31.29 -0.32
CA LEU A 692 14.42 -31.71 1.03
C LEU A 692 14.69 -33.23 1.07
N TRP A 693 13.77 -34.04 0.55
CA TRP A 693 13.95 -35.48 0.49
C TRP A 693 15.13 -35.91 -0.38
N GLN A 694 15.42 -35.21 -1.47
CA GLN A 694 16.58 -35.50 -2.32
C GLN A 694 17.90 -35.43 -1.53
N ARG A 695 17.97 -34.57 -0.51
CA ARG A 695 19.15 -34.41 0.34
C ARG A 695 19.17 -35.39 1.52
N ILE A 696 18.01 -35.88 1.96
CA ILE A 696 17.85 -36.67 3.19
C ILE A 696 17.71 -38.16 2.90
N ASP A 697 16.77 -38.53 2.02
CA ASP A 697 16.42 -39.90 1.67
C ASP A 697 15.78 -39.96 0.28
N PRO A 698 16.58 -40.15 -0.79
CA PRO A 698 16.09 -40.18 -2.17
C PRO A 698 15.04 -41.26 -2.46
N SER A 699 14.86 -42.25 -1.58
CA SER A 699 13.83 -43.28 -1.74
C SER A 699 12.40 -42.72 -1.67
N GLN A 700 12.21 -41.53 -1.10
CA GLN A 700 10.92 -40.85 -0.98
C GLN A 700 10.49 -40.11 -2.27
N LEU A 701 11.41 -39.88 -3.21
CA LEU A 701 11.17 -39.06 -4.40
C LEU A 701 10.12 -39.58 -5.41
N PRO A 702 9.95 -40.90 -5.63
CA PRO A 702 9.04 -41.39 -6.68
C PRO A 702 7.60 -40.90 -6.56
N THR A 703 7.03 -40.89 -5.35
CA THR A 703 5.66 -40.40 -5.12
C THR A 703 5.55 -38.90 -5.38
N LEU A 704 6.49 -38.11 -4.86
CA LEU A 704 6.49 -36.65 -5.05
C LEU A 704 6.65 -36.27 -6.53
N LYS A 705 7.53 -36.97 -7.26
CA LYS A 705 7.70 -36.76 -8.72
C LYS A 705 6.37 -36.94 -9.46
N GLN A 706 5.60 -37.97 -9.12
CA GLN A 706 4.32 -38.24 -9.77
C GLN A 706 3.30 -37.13 -9.48
N LEU A 707 3.20 -36.67 -8.24
CA LEU A 707 2.31 -35.56 -7.86
C LEU A 707 2.71 -34.25 -8.55
N ILE A 708 4.00 -33.94 -8.62
CA ILE A 708 4.54 -32.77 -9.34
C ILE A 708 4.12 -32.82 -10.81
N ILE A 709 4.37 -33.96 -11.49
CA ILE A 709 4.03 -34.12 -12.90
C ILE A 709 2.52 -33.97 -13.10
N SER A 710 1.70 -34.59 -12.26
CA SER A 710 0.24 -34.51 -12.36
C SER A 710 -0.25 -33.07 -12.26
N LYS A 711 0.12 -32.37 -11.18
CA LYS A 711 -0.30 -30.99 -10.94
C LYS A 711 0.22 -30.03 -12.00
N ALA A 712 1.49 -30.14 -12.39
CA ALA A 712 2.06 -29.29 -13.42
C ALA A 712 1.42 -29.51 -14.79
N THR A 713 1.09 -30.77 -15.13
CA THR A 713 0.35 -31.12 -16.35
C THR A 713 -1.06 -30.53 -16.33
N PHE A 714 -1.76 -30.63 -15.20
CA PHE A 714 -3.07 -29.99 -15.02
C PHE A 714 -3.00 -28.47 -15.26
N LEU A 715 -2.04 -27.78 -14.63
CA LEU A 715 -1.85 -26.33 -14.84
C LEU A 715 -1.57 -25.98 -16.30
N SER A 716 -0.82 -26.82 -17.02
CA SER A 716 -0.56 -26.64 -18.44
C SER A 716 -1.82 -26.84 -19.29
N ASN A 717 -2.60 -27.88 -19.02
CA ASN A 717 -3.84 -28.18 -19.74
C ASN A 717 -4.87 -27.05 -19.58
N GLU A 718 -4.95 -26.47 -18.37
CA GLU A 718 -5.81 -25.34 -18.05
C GLU A 718 -5.19 -23.96 -18.37
N LYS A 719 -3.93 -23.93 -18.84
CA LYS A 719 -3.16 -22.70 -19.15
C LYS A 719 -3.10 -21.71 -18.00
N LEU A 720 -2.90 -22.22 -16.78
CA LEU A 720 -2.89 -21.43 -15.55
C LEU A 720 -1.51 -20.84 -15.20
N GLY A 721 -0.50 -21.00 -16.06
CA GLY A 721 0.82 -20.41 -15.88
C GLY A 721 1.59 -20.96 -14.68
N TYR A 722 2.60 -20.23 -14.23
CA TYR A 722 3.50 -20.66 -13.15
C TYR A 722 4.10 -19.48 -12.38
N THR A 723 4.58 -19.72 -11.16
CA THR A 723 5.32 -18.73 -10.39
C THR A 723 6.82 -18.78 -10.68
N THR A 724 7.54 -17.70 -10.37
CA THR A 724 9.02 -17.70 -10.40
C THR A 724 9.62 -18.80 -9.50
N LYS A 725 8.97 -19.13 -8.37
CA LYS A 725 9.43 -20.19 -7.46
C LYS A 725 9.27 -21.57 -8.10
N ILE A 726 8.15 -21.85 -8.80
CA ILE A 726 7.96 -23.08 -9.58
C ILE A 726 9.03 -23.21 -10.66
N LYS A 727 9.24 -22.16 -11.47
CA LYS A 727 10.22 -22.16 -12.56
C LYS A 727 11.64 -22.48 -12.09
N LYS A 728 12.11 -21.77 -11.06
CA LYS A 728 13.43 -22.00 -10.46
C LYS A 728 13.51 -23.38 -9.81
N GLY A 729 12.45 -23.78 -9.12
CA GLY A 729 12.35 -25.04 -8.40
C GLY A 729 12.40 -26.27 -9.30
N LEU A 730 11.58 -26.32 -10.36
CA LEU A 730 11.58 -27.40 -11.36
C LEU A 730 12.93 -27.54 -12.05
N LYS A 731 13.57 -26.41 -12.40
CA LYS A 731 14.94 -26.41 -12.95
C LYS A 731 15.93 -27.05 -11.99
N LYS A 732 15.85 -26.72 -10.70
CA LYS A 732 16.77 -27.23 -9.67
C LYS A 732 16.63 -28.73 -9.42
N ILE A 733 15.41 -29.28 -9.55
CA ILE A 733 15.16 -30.72 -9.34
C ILE A 733 15.26 -31.55 -10.63
N GLY A 734 15.60 -30.92 -11.76
CA GLY A 734 15.76 -31.61 -13.05
C GLY A 734 14.43 -32.08 -13.65
N LEU A 735 13.35 -31.31 -13.44
CA LEU A 735 12.00 -31.54 -13.99
C LEU A 735 11.50 -30.32 -14.79
N TYR A 736 12.41 -29.58 -15.42
CA TYR A 736 12.08 -28.35 -16.15
C TYR A 736 11.19 -28.59 -17.37
N GLU A 737 11.22 -29.81 -17.92
CA GLU A 737 10.34 -30.27 -18.99
C GLU A 737 8.86 -30.26 -18.59
N TYR A 738 8.55 -30.18 -17.30
CA TYR A 738 7.19 -30.06 -16.75
C TYR A 738 6.87 -28.63 -16.30
N LEU A 739 7.59 -27.61 -16.75
CA LEU A 739 7.18 -26.22 -16.49
C LEU A 739 5.79 -25.98 -17.11
N PRO A 740 4.77 -25.58 -16.33
CA PRO A 740 3.43 -25.35 -16.87
C PRO A 740 3.43 -24.34 -18.02
N GLU A 741 2.55 -24.53 -19.01
CA GLU A 741 2.30 -23.52 -20.03
C GLU A 741 1.49 -22.33 -19.46
N GLY A 742 1.82 -21.11 -19.92
CA GLY A 742 1.13 -19.87 -19.56
C GLY A 742 2.07 -18.77 -19.04
N ASP A 743 1.49 -17.71 -18.49
CA ASP A 743 2.22 -16.54 -18.02
C ASP A 743 2.94 -16.81 -16.69
N GLU A 744 4.10 -16.15 -16.51
CA GLU A 744 4.78 -16.12 -15.22
C GLU A 744 4.08 -15.11 -14.29
N VAL A 745 3.63 -15.57 -13.13
CA VAL A 745 2.98 -14.74 -12.10
C VAL A 745 3.87 -14.59 -10.87
N THR A 746 3.63 -13.54 -10.07
CA THR A 746 4.46 -13.18 -8.91
C THR A 746 3.95 -13.71 -7.58
N ASP A 747 2.70 -14.16 -7.51
CA ASP A 747 2.03 -14.67 -6.30
C ASP A 747 1.46 -16.07 -6.57
N ALA A 748 1.54 -16.96 -5.58
CA ALA A 748 1.11 -18.35 -5.68
C ALA A 748 -0.36 -18.56 -5.26
N LEU A 749 -0.97 -17.53 -4.67
CA LEU A 749 -2.33 -17.48 -4.15
C LEU A 749 -3.34 -16.91 -5.15
#